data_AF-A0A6I5VEK0-F1
#
_entry.id   AF-A0A6I5VEK0-F1
#
_cell.length_a   1.000
_cell.length_b   1.000
_cell.length_c   1.000
_cell.angle_alpha   90.00
_cell.angle_beta   90.00
_cell.angle_gamma   90.00
#
_symmetry.space_group_name_H-M   'P 1'
#
loop_
_entity.id
_entity.type
_entity.pdbx_description
1 polymer ?
#
loop_
_entity_poly.entity_id
_entity_poly.type
_entity_poly.pdbx_seq_one_letter_code
_entity_poly.pdbx_strand_id
1 'polypeptide(L)'
;MQADHLRPDQDVEERRHPSRRLQRLPAVQAALQLRHLRDQRRRRLPWLGAVHLRQLLEPRLQARSDEDLQPGRLGPRPLAPGNGDLRQRLHRAEEAGQQGQDQVDPAGVQLAGRAVRHRGVPVPAVRRRRRRPHQDEGRRPGADQEGSDQHRHPDPVLRRRPVRALPARTSARRRRTAQVPVGGDPDRDQQPDRRPVLQHVRDQERDRGQELQRRHQPDRPGPSADLAVGQPAQHLAVCCRRRDAQGVPGPAAEERWPALSSSERAPDPTAPYTGWGRAHLEAFADRTLLALRPWATPGHARFDLPGPASRAGQVSDGLEAFARSFLAAGFRLSAAADDPDDHAGWYAAGLVSGTDPSSPERWPDLADIAQSRVEAAAIAIALHESRSWIWDRLGKTDQQRIIDWLAPSAQVGYGDNNWKWFANITQAFLRSVDGPHDEKLINDNIALLDSWYLEGGWYNDGDRGSIDWYNGWVMHLFALWYCRMSDGVPGVADLLERYRQRLGDYLSQAAWLFGADSAPLFQGRSLIYRYATVGAPWAGAIFDADPLTPGTLRRLAMGTVRYFADSGAFTEDGLLSMGWLGRHEAMRQPYSGPGSPYWSSLGLAGLVIGADDPFWTIPEQPLPIETGDIGEPIVPAGWLVSGTQQDGIVRVINHGVDHSAAHDDQEDPLYGRLAYSTVTAPAPRPTGTPADNQVMLIGPNGETTRRVGFSNLMTSRRIAASAWGPITCTSVAHGAVEVRIIRLQAERADDLDGVRLLVSGYAVPRQPVPGSRQQLRSDVQILLGDGKPGSAEHDQDNPFGSRLLINSAEFPVVAAGQTYAVGVSLTDGADRPAWPTVVAEASATRIAWPDGTVDLIT
;
A
#
# COMPACT_ATOMS: atom_id res chain seq x y z
N MET A 1 20.02 -41.33 -56.75
CA MET A 1 20.87 -40.67 -57.77
C MET A 1 21.73 -39.66 -57.02
N GLN A 2 22.88 -40.13 -56.50
CA GLN A 2 24.23 -40.14 -57.12
C GLN A 2 24.86 -38.74 -57.08
N ALA A 3 26.12 -38.52 -56.71
CA ALA A 3 27.23 -39.24 -56.06
C ALA A 3 28.32 -38.15 -55.88
N ASP A 4 29.15 -38.11 -54.84
CA ASP A 4 30.54 -38.67 -54.74
C ASP A 4 31.34 -37.58 -53.94
N HIS A 5 32.37 -37.78 -53.10
CA HIS A 5 33.42 -38.78 -52.94
C HIS A 5 34.08 -38.68 -51.54
N LEU A 6 34.59 -39.82 -51.04
CA LEU A 6 35.82 -40.07 -50.24
C LEU A 6 35.95 -39.71 -48.72
N ARG A 7 36.40 -40.75 -47.97
CA ARG A 7 36.71 -40.96 -46.52
C ARG A 7 38.22 -40.77 -46.20
N PRO A 8 38.83 -41.11 -45.01
CA PRO A 8 38.33 -41.67 -43.70
C PRO A 8 38.95 -41.10 -42.37
N ASP A 9 38.38 -41.58 -41.23
CA ASP A 9 38.92 -41.79 -39.84
C ASP A 9 39.45 -40.59 -39.00
N GLN A 10 39.32 -40.46 -37.67
CA GLN A 10 38.91 -41.31 -36.53
C GLN A 10 38.64 -40.41 -35.27
N ASP A 11 38.09 -41.04 -34.22
CA ASP A 11 37.63 -40.61 -32.88
C ASP A 11 38.37 -39.51 -32.06
N VAL A 12 37.61 -38.82 -31.18
CA VAL A 12 37.74 -38.79 -29.69
C VAL A 12 36.88 -37.66 -29.06
N GLU A 13 36.25 -38.00 -27.92
CA GLU A 13 35.42 -37.20 -27.01
C GLU A 13 36.05 -35.90 -26.47
N GLU A 14 35.22 -34.91 -26.07
CA GLU A 14 35.23 -34.36 -24.69
C GLU A 14 34.15 -33.27 -24.40
N ARG A 15 33.47 -33.47 -23.26
CA ARG A 15 32.94 -32.48 -22.28
C ARG A 15 31.82 -31.51 -22.70
N ARG A 16 30.58 -31.89 -22.34
CA ARG A 16 29.47 -30.97 -22.06
C ARG A 16 29.58 -30.42 -20.63
N HIS A 17 29.73 -29.10 -20.48
CA HIS A 17 29.45 -28.37 -19.24
C HIS A 17 28.13 -27.58 -19.40
N PRO A 18 27.15 -27.70 -18.49
CA PRO A 18 26.01 -26.81 -18.46
C PRO A 18 26.34 -25.51 -17.71
N SER A 19 25.98 -24.39 -18.34
CA SER A 19 26.16 -23.02 -17.86
C SER A 19 25.35 -22.75 -16.59
N ARG A 20 26.03 -22.64 -15.45
CA ARG A 20 25.49 -22.09 -14.19
C ARG A 20 25.29 -20.57 -14.30
N ARG A 21 24.08 -20.10 -14.61
CA ARG A 21 23.62 -18.74 -14.26
C ARG A 21 22.09 -18.74 -14.08
N LEU A 22 21.62 -19.14 -12.89
CA LEU A 22 20.25 -18.90 -12.39
C LEU A 22 20.15 -19.36 -10.92
N GLN A 23 21.02 -18.85 -10.03
CA GLN A 23 20.92 -19.06 -8.56
C GLN A 23 21.54 -17.88 -7.80
N ARG A 24 21.02 -16.66 -7.98
CA ARG A 24 21.49 -15.48 -7.23
C ARG A 24 20.36 -14.59 -6.68
N LEU A 25 19.24 -15.19 -6.28
CA LEU A 25 18.16 -14.44 -5.61
C LEU A 25 18.29 -14.46 -4.06
N PRO A 26 18.57 -15.61 -3.39
CA PRO A 26 18.73 -15.62 -1.92
C PRO A 26 19.97 -14.83 -1.44
N ALA A 27 21.01 -14.78 -2.26
CA ALA A 27 22.26 -14.08 -1.93
C ALA A 27 22.13 -12.56 -1.95
N VAL A 28 21.19 -12.00 -2.72
CA VAL A 28 20.95 -10.55 -2.78
C VAL A 28 20.17 -10.10 -1.55
N GLN A 29 19.17 -10.89 -1.13
CA GLN A 29 18.41 -10.66 0.10
C GLN A 29 19.31 -10.81 1.34
N ALA A 30 20.17 -11.83 1.37
CA ALA A 30 21.20 -11.99 2.40
C ALA A 30 22.24 -10.85 2.36
N ALA A 31 22.62 -10.34 1.19
CA ALA A 31 23.56 -9.22 1.08
C ALA A 31 22.96 -7.87 1.50
N LEU A 32 21.67 -7.64 1.25
CA LEU A 32 20.92 -6.49 1.73
C LEU A 32 20.73 -6.56 3.26
N GLN A 33 20.36 -7.73 3.79
CA GLN A 33 20.32 -7.98 5.23
C GLN A 33 21.70 -7.81 5.89
N LEU A 34 22.79 -8.28 5.28
CA LEU A 34 24.15 -8.13 5.80
C LEU A 34 24.66 -6.67 5.73
N ARG A 35 24.22 -5.88 4.75
CA ARG A 35 24.46 -4.43 4.73
C ARG A 35 23.68 -3.73 5.84
N HIS A 36 22.43 -4.12 6.05
CA HIS A 36 21.56 -3.58 7.09
C HIS A 36 22.09 -3.90 8.51
N LEU A 37 22.54 -5.15 8.74
CA LEU A 37 23.19 -5.60 9.98
C LEU A 37 24.53 -4.87 10.26
N ARG A 38 25.24 -4.41 9.22
CA ARG A 38 26.48 -3.61 9.38
C ARG A 38 26.18 -2.17 9.80
N ASP A 39 25.07 -1.60 9.36
CA ASP A 39 24.62 -0.26 9.77
C ASP A 39 23.93 -0.25 11.14
N GLN A 40 23.33 -1.35 11.58
CA GLN A 40 22.85 -1.54 12.96
C GLN A 40 23.96 -1.42 14.01
N ARG A 41 25.23 -1.69 13.66
CA ARG A 41 26.39 -1.67 14.59
C ARG A 41 26.68 -0.31 15.25
N ARG A 42 26.04 0.77 14.80
CA ARG A 42 26.27 2.13 15.33
C ARG A 42 25.07 2.70 16.06
N ARG A 43 24.00 1.94 16.27
CA ARG A 43 22.74 2.47 16.76
C ARG A 43 22.22 1.65 17.94
N ARG A 44 22.00 2.38 19.04
CA ARG A 44 21.13 2.08 20.20
C ARG A 44 21.75 1.23 21.29
N LEU A 45 22.29 1.92 22.29
CA LEU A 45 21.72 2.15 23.63
C LEU A 45 22.86 2.83 24.43
N PRO A 46 22.76 4.09 24.89
CA PRO A 46 23.89 4.74 25.56
C PRO A 46 24.37 4.06 26.85
N TRP A 47 23.52 3.20 27.43
CA TRP A 47 23.70 2.60 28.76
C TRP A 47 23.75 1.06 28.76
N LEU A 48 23.27 0.40 27.70
CA LEU A 48 23.44 -1.04 27.48
C LEU A 48 24.63 -1.21 26.51
N GLY A 49 25.63 -2.02 26.89
CA GLY A 49 26.81 -2.30 26.06
C GLY A 49 26.46 -2.76 24.64
N ALA A 50 27.40 -2.65 23.71
CA ALA A 50 27.17 -2.86 22.29
C ALA A 50 26.96 -4.35 21.92
N VAL A 51 25.75 -4.87 22.15
CA VAL A 51 25.37 -6.29 21.91
C VAL A 51 25.79 -6.76 20.51
N HIS A 52 26.74 -7.69 20.46
CA HIS A 52 27.21 -8.32 19.22
C HIS A 52 26.22 -9.38 18.68
N LEU A 53 25.42 -9.01 17.67
CA LEU A 53 24.55 -9.89 16.88
C LEU A 53 25.31 -10.89 15.96
N ARG A 54 26.40 -11.52 16.43
CA ARG A 54 27.28 -12.34 15.58
C ARG A 54 26.99 -13.86 15.60
N GLN A 55 26.02 -14.34 16.38
CA GLN A 55 25.82 -15.79 16.57
C GLN A 55 24.53 -16.39 15.97
N LEU A 56 23.69 -15.63 15.27
CA LEU A 56 22.42 -16.14 14.71
C LEU A 56 22.50 -16.66 13.26
N LEU A 57 23.68 -16.68 12.61
CA LEU A 57 23.77 -16.94 11.15
C LEU A 57 24.75 -18.04 10.71
N GLU A 58 25.10 -18.99 11.58
CA GLU A 58 25.81 -20.20 11.14
C GLU A 58 24.91 -21.44 11.26
N PRO A 59 24.43 -22.04 10.15
CA PRO A 59 24.04 -23.43 10.18
C PRO A 59 25.31 -24.26 10.43
N ARG A 60 25.43 -24.87 11.60
CA ARG A 60 26.42 -25.93 11.86
C ARG A 60 26.05 -27.16 11.02
N LEU A 61 26.40 -27.13 9.74
CA LEU A 61 26.52 -28.33 8.92
C LEU A 61 27.80 -29.07 9.34
N GLN A 62 27.70 -29.90 10.36
CA GLN A 62 28.66 -30.98 10.55
C GLN A 62 28.24 -32.17 9.68
N ALA A 63 28.80 -32.23 8.48
CA ALA A 63 28.86 -33.48 7.74
C ALA A 63 29.73 -34.46 8.54
N ARG A 64 29.13 -35.51 9.09
CA ARG A 64 29.88 -36.68 9.53
C ARG A 64 30.28 -37.46 8.28
N SER A 65 31.58 -37.68 8.12
CA SER A 65 32.18 -38.52 7.10
C SER A 65 31.86 -39.99 7.38
N ASP A 66 31.29 -40.67 6.38
CA ASP A 66 31.26 -42.14 6.31
C ASP A 66 32.66 -42.65 5.94
N GLU A 67 33.42 -43.08 6.94
CA GLU A 67 34.53 -44.04 6.79
C GLU A 67 34.58 -44.88 8.07
N ASP A 68 33.91 -46.03 8.04
CA ASP A 68 34.41 -47.33 8.55
C ASP A 68 33.26 -48.34 8.61
N LEU A 69 33.25 -49.30 7.66
CA LEU A 69 33.16 -50.75 7.91
C LEU A 69 32.84 -51.52 6.61
N GLN A 70 33.72 -52.49 6.30
CA GLN A 70 33.75 -53.34 5.11
C GLN A 70 32.66 -54.42 5.04
N PRO A 71 32.42 -55.04 3.85
CA PRO A 71 31.30 -55.96 3.61
C PRO A 71 31.64 -57.44 3.89
N GLY A 72 30.73 -58.15 4.53
CA GLY A 72 30.76 -59.62 4.72
C GLY A 72 29.57 -60.31 4.04
N ARG A 73 29.87 -61.31 3.19
CA ARG A 73 28.92 -62.14 2.41
C ARG A 73 28.17 -63.18 3.27
N LEU A 74 27.01 -63.63 2.73
CA LEU A 74 26.37 -64.98 2.70
C LEU A 74 24.85 -64.77 2.88
N GLY A 75 23.91 -65.03 1.96
CA GLY A 75 23.58 -66.21 1.16
C GLY A 75 22.02 -66.28 1.06
N PRO A 76 21.38 -66.92 0.06
CA PRO A 76 20.04 -66.50 -0.43
C PRO A 76 18.87 -67.46 -0.14
N ARG A 77 17.63 -66.91 -0.31
CA ARG A 77 16.32 -67.52 -0.73
C ARG A 77 15.17 -67.44 0.30
N PRO A 78 13.88 -67.60 -0.10
CA PRO A 78 13.15 -66.84 -1.14
C PRO A 78 11.68 -66.54 -0.72
N LEU A 79 11.01 -65.50 -1.24
CA LEU A 79 9.54 -65.46 -1.26
C LEU A 79 9.01 -64.76 -2.52
N ALA A 80 8.32 -65.54 -3.35
CA ALA A 80 7.28 -65.17 -4.31
C ALA A 80 6.59 -66.50 -4.72
N PRO A 81 5.37 -66.54 -5.29
CA PRO A 81 4.54 -65.47 -5.88
C PRO A 81 3.10 -65.46 -5.27
N GLY A 82 2.13 -64.62 -5.57
CA GLY A 82 1.86 -63.64 -6.63
C GLY A 82 0.37 -63.74 -7.03
N ASN A 83 -0.23 -62.58 -7.30
CA ASN A 83 -1.46 -62.31 -8.07
C ASN A 83 -2.85 -62.46 -7.42
N GLY A 84 -3.67 -61.40 -7.60
CA GLY A 84 -5.13 -61.50 -7.71
C GLY A 84 -5.90 -60.24 -7.28
N ASP A 85 -6.26 -59.41 -8.27
CA ASP A 85 -7.38 -58.44 -8.36
C ASP A 85 -7.78 -57.54 -7.15
N LEU A 86 -7.74 -56.20 -7.24
CA LEU A 86 -8.66 -55.29 -7.95
C LEU A 86 -10.14 -55.38 -7.48
N ARG A 87 -10.56 -54.24 -6.89
CA ARG A 87 -11.92 -53.80 -6.50
C ARG A 87 -12.47 -54.28 -5.15
N GLN A 88 -13.06 -53.28 -4.48
CA GLN A 88 -13.92 -53.31 -3.29
C GLN A 88 -13.20 -53.29 -1.94
N ARG A 89 -13.20 -52.13 -1.30
CA ARG A 89 -13.82 -51.87 0.03
C ARG A 89 -13.47 -50.46 0.51
N LEU A 90 -14.22 -49.48 0.02
CA LEU A 90 -14.48 -48.22 0.71
C LEU A 90 -15.99 -48.01 0.65
N HIS A 91 -16.56 -47.63 1.80
CA HIS A 91 -17.96 -47.40 2.14
C HIS A 91 -18.85 -48.62 2.47
N ARG A 92 -18.90 -48.93 3.76
CA ARG A 92 -20.13 -49.15 4.53
C ARG A 92 -19.90 -48.74 5.99
N ALA A 93 -20.59 -47.71 6.46
CA ALA A 93 -21.29 -47.70 7.76
C ALA A 93 -21.85 -46.30 8.02
N GLU A 94 -23.03 -46.05 7.47
CA GLU A 94 -24.09 -45.10 7.88
C GLU A 94 -25.20 -45.44 6.84
N GLU A 95 -26.40 -45.90 7.16
CA GLU A 95 -27.30 -45.59 8.26
C GLU A 95 -28.26 -46.78 8.52
N ALA A 96 -28.90 -46.79 9.69
CA ALA A 96 -30.11 -47.56 9.95
C ALA A 96 -31.29 -46.60 10.16
N GLY A 97 -32.38 -46.84 9.41
CA GLY A 97 -33.71 -46.22 9.61
C GLY A 97 -34.28 -45.63 8.31
N GLN A 98 -34.81 -46.45 7.38
CA GLN A 98 -36.27 -46.68 7.15
C GLN A 98 -37.00 -45.43 6.60
N GLN A 99 -37.80 -45.44 5.52
CA GLN A 99 -38.47 -46.45 4.70
C GLN A 99 -39.14 -45.74 3.47
N GLY A 100 -39.31 -46.47 2.35
CA GLY A 100 -40.32 -46.24 1.28
C GLY A 100 -39.86 -45.40 0.09
N GLN A 101 -39.40 -45.96 -1.05
CA GLN A 101 -40.18 -46.45 -2.21
C GLN A 101 -41.19 -45.40 -2.72
N ASP A 102 -41.10 -44.85 -3.95
CA ASP A 102 -41.03 -45.53 -5.25
C ASP A 102 -40.56 -44.62 -6.41
N GLN A 103 -39.73 -45.19 -7.29
CA GLN A 103 -39.76 -45.20 -8.79
C GLN A 103 -40.14 -43.90 -9.58
N VAL A 104 -39.49 -43.45 -10.68
CA VAL A 104 -38.74 -44.07 -11.80
C VAL A 104 -37.77 -43.03 -12.44
N ASP A 105 -36.65 -43.56 -12.94
CA ASP A 105 -35.50 -43.01 -13.68
C ASP A 105 -35.83 -42.60 -15.16
N PRO A 106 -34.88 -42.46 -16.12
CA PRO A 106 -33.79 -41.47 -16.34
C PRO A 106 -33.88 -40.75 -17.70
N ALA A 107 -33.03 -39.73 -17.91
CA ALA A 107 -32.21 -39.65 -19.14
C ALA A 107 -31.02 -38.70 -18.95
N GLY A 108 -29.82 -39.25 -18.83
CA GLY A 108 -28.55 -38.54 -18.96
C GLY A 108 -27.96 -38.68 -20.36
N VAL A 109 -27.16 -37.70 -20.77
CA VAL A 109 -26.09 -37.81 -21.78
C VAL A 109 -24.97 -36.84 -21.38
N GLN A 110 -23.93 -37.35 -20.73
CA GLN A 110 -22.54 -37.48 -21.19
C GLN A 110 -21.82 -36.21 -21.70
N LEU A 111 -20.85 -35.81 -20.89
CA LEU A 111 -19.74 -34.89 -21.16
C LEU A 111 -18.80 -35.42 -22.24
N ALA A 112 -18.42 -34.54 -23.16
CA ALA A 112 -17.21 -34.67 -23.98
C ALA A 112 -16.47 -33.33 -23.99
N GLY A 113 -15.18 -33.37 -23.67
CA GLY A 113 -14.33 -32.20 -23.53
C GLY A 113 -14.16 -31.39 -24.82
N ARG A 114 -13.93 -30.09 -24.67
CA ARG A 114 -13.41 -29.22 -25.73
C ARG A 114 -12.61 -28.05 -25.15
N ALA A 115 -11.52 -27.74 -25.86
CA ALA A 115 -10.59 -26.66 -25.63
C ALA A 115 -11.28 -25.29 -25.55
N VAL A 116 -10.91 -24.49 -24.56
CA VAL A 116 -11.39 -23.11 -24.37
C VAL A 116 -10.56 -22.19 -25.27
N ARG A 117 -11.24 -21.50 -26.19
CA ARG A 117 -10.68 -20.41 -26.99
C ARG A 117 -10.83 -19.10 -26.23
N HIS A 118 -9.75 -18.30 -26.20
CA HIS A 118 -9.79 -16.89 -25.82
C HIS A 118 -10.90 -16.15 -26.57
N ARG A 119 -11.72 -15.37 -25.84
CA ARG A 119 -12.67 -14.43 -26.42
C ARG A 119 -12.38 -13.04 -25.87
N GLY A 120 -11.89 -12.17 -26.75
CA GLY A 120 -11.92 -10.74 -26.55
C GLY A 120 -13.36 -10.22 -26.57
N VAL A 121 -13.58 -9.18 -25.77
CA VAL A 121 -14.81 -8.38 -25.68
C VAL A 121 -15.15 -7.79 -27.07
N PRO A 122 -16.42 -7.81 -27.54
CA PRO A 122 -16.76 -7.28 -28.85
C PRO A 122 -16.90 -5.74 -28.82
N VAL A 123 -16.18 -5.07 -29.72
CA VAL A 123 -16.35 -3.64 -30.08
C VAL A 123 -17.47 -3.50 -31.13
N PRO A 124 -18.36 -2.49 -31.07
CA PRO A 124 -19.41 -2.32 -32.07
C PRO A 124 -18.87 -1.99 -33.47
N ALA A 125 -19.39 -2.68 -34.49
CA ALA A 125 -18.93 -2.61 -35.88
C ALA A 125 -19.33 -1.31 -36.59
N VAL A 126 -18.34 -0.56 -37.09
CA VAL A 126 -18.53 0.54 -38.06
C VAL A 126 -18.77 -0.02 -39.45
N ARG A 127 -19.90 0.34 -40.07
CA ARG A 127 -20.28 -0.01 -41.46
C ARG A 127 -19.23 0.48 -42.48
N ARG A 128 -18.48 -0.43 -43.10
CA ARG A 128 -17.65 -0.14 -44.28
C ARG A 128 -18.50 -0.21 -45.56
N ARG A 129 -18.61 0.93 -46.27
CA ARG A 129 -19.09 0.98 -47.66
C ARG A 129 -18.04 0.38 -48.61
N ARG A 130 -18.48 -0.54 -49.46
CA ARG A 130 -17.73 -1.11 -50.59
C ARG A 130 -17.53 -0.07 -51.70
N ARG A 131 -16.33 0.01 -52.28
CA ARG A 131 -16.13 0.23 -53.73
C ARG A 131 -14.89 -0.53 -54.25
N ARG A 132 -15.05 -1.04 -55.46
CA ARG A 132 -14.17 -1.94 -56.24
C ARG A 132 -12.93 -1.22 -56.83
N PRO A 133 -11.90 -1.97 -57.30
CA PRO A 133 -10.67 -1.41 -57.84
C PRO A 133 -10.75 -1.14 -59.35
N HIS A 134 -9.93 -0.23 -59.86
CA HIS A 134 -9.55 -0.16 -61.27
C HIS A 134 -8.06 0.17 -61.39
N GLN A 135 -7.40 -0.55 -62.29
CA GLN A 135 -6.02 -0.38 -62.73
C GLN A 135 -5.91 0.66 -63.85
N ASP A 136 -4.71 1.24 -63.92
CA ASP A 136 -3.86 1.47 -65.09
C ASP A 136 -3.80 2.81 -65.85
N GLU A 137 -2.55 3.06 -66.30
CA GLU A 137 -2.02 3.98 -67.33
C GLU A 137 -1.62 5.44 -66.99
N GLY A 138 -0.30 5.64 -66.83
CA GLY A 138 0.56 6.29 -67.85
C GLY A 138 0.55 7.83 -68.00
N ARG A 139 1.69 8.47 -67.65
CA ARG A 139 2.54 9.37 -68.51
C ARG A 139 3.37 10.40 -67.70
N ARG A 140 4.69 10.42 -67.97
CA ARG A 140 5.65 11.56 -67.87
C ARG A 140 5.73 12.22 -69.29
N PRO A 141 6.34 13.42 -69.56
CA PRO A 141 7.62 13.94 -69.00
C PRO A 141 7.84 15.49 -68.95
N GLY A 142 9.05 15.89 -68.47
CA GLY A 142 9.70 17.23 -68.65
C GLY A 142 10.38 17.72 -67.35
N ALA A 143 11.70 17.54 -67.14
CA ALA A 143 12.86 18.38 -67.55
C ALA A 143 12.94 19.68 -66.68
N ASP A 144 14.00 20.01 -65.92
CA ASP A 144 15.46 20.11 -66.20
C ASP A 144 16.30 19.71 -64.94
N GLN A 145 17.45 19.00 -65.00
CA GLN A 145 18.83 19.40 -65.42
C GLN A 145 19.38 20.58 -64.58
N GLU A 146 20.56 20.61 -63.93
CA GLU A 146 21.91 19.99 -63.97
C GLU A 146 22.54 20.18 -62.56
N GLY A 147 23.64 19.57 -62.09
CA GLY A 147 24.70 18.70 -62.60
C GLY A 147 25.53 18.18 -61.39
N SER A 148 26.00 16.91 -61.40
CA SER A 148 27.39 16.48 -61.70
C SER A 148 28.44 17.06 -60.73
N ASP A 149 29.37 16.32 -60.11
CA ASP A 149 29.99 15.06 -60.51
C ASP A 149 30.88 14.46 -59.40
N GLN A 150 30.87 13.11 -59.35
CA GLN A 150 32.01 12.18 -59.26
C GLN A 150 33.10 12.23 -58.14
N HIS A 151 33.11 11.10 -57.41
CA HIS A 151 34.19 10.08 -57.37
C HIS A 151 35.16 9.94 -56.16
N ARG A 152 35.31 8.65 -55.81
CA ARG A 152 36.46 7.92 -55.22
C ARG A 152 36.63 7.88 -53.69
N HIS A 153 36.39 6.68 -53.16
CA HIS A 153 37.18 6.14 -52.03
C HIS A 153 38.65 5.96 -52.47
N PRO A 154 39.60 6.23 -51.55
CA PRO A 154 40.37 5.12 -50.98
C PRO A 154 40.68 5.29 -49.48
N ASP A 155 40.81 4.18 -48.76
CA ASP A 155 41.61 4.08 -47.52
C ASP A 155 43.11 4.28 -47.86
N PRO A 156 43.98 4.87 -46.98
CA PRO A 156 44.51 4.09 -45.85
C PRO A 156 45.01 4.86 -44.59
N VAL A 157 45.04 4.12 -43.46
CA VAL A 157 46.02 4.08 -42.35
C VAL A 157 46.96 5.28 -42.13
N LEU A 158 46.95 5.86 -40.91
CA LEU A 158 48.19 6.22 -40.15
C LEU A 158 47.94 6.52 -38.64
N ARG A 159 48.49 5.62 -37.81
CA ARG A 159 49.23 5.81 -36.54
C ARG A 159 48.66 6.58 -35.33
N ARG A 160 48.57 5.79 -34.24
CA ARG A 160 48.49 6.12 -32.81
C ARG A 160 49.76 6.82 -32.27
N ARG A 161 49.58 7.74 -31.30
CA ARG A 161 50.25 7.89 -29.98
C ARG A 161 49.86 9.24 -29.33
N PRO A 162 50.02 9.48 -28.01
CA PRO A 162 49.34 8.80 -26.89
C PRO A 162 48.75 9.80 -25.85
N VAL A 163 47.71 9.42 -25.11
CA VAL A 163 47.39 10.08 -23.83
C VAL A 163 47.50 9.01 -22.73
N ARG A 164 48.57 9.11 -21.93
CA ARG A 164 48.75 8.46 -20.62
C ARG A 164 48.52 9.53 -19.54
N ALA A 165 48.16 9.27 -18.30
CA ALA A 165 47.45 8.21 -17.59
C ALA A 165 47.41 8.66 -16.11
N LEU A 166 46.22 8.68 -15.47
CA LEU A 166 45.95 8.42 -14.03
C LEU A 166 46.61 9.35 -12.95
N PRO A 167 46.24 9.29 -11.62
CA PRO A 167 45.10 8.65 -10.93
C PRO A 167 44.40 9.56 -9.86
N ALA A 168 43.44 8.93 -9.16
CA ALA A 168 42.59 9.39 -8.05
C ALA A 168 43.27 9.90 -6.76
N ARG A 169 42.57 10.77 -5.99
CA ARG A 169 42.04 10.52 -4.62
C ARG A 169 41.81 11.81 -3.79
N THR A 170 40.73 11.77 -2.97
CA THR A 170 40.51 12.42 -1.65
C THR A 170 40.48 13.95 -1.61
N SER A 171 39.73 14.70 -0.79
CA SER A 171 39.15 14.50 0.55
C SER A 171 38.32 15.75 0.93
N ALA A 172 37.41 15.61 1.89
CA ALA A 172 37.03 16.56 2.96
C ALA A 172 36.91 18.07 2.67
N ARG A 173 35.78 18.67 3.07
CA ARG A 173 35.75 20.06 3.54
C ARG A 173 35.05 20.18 4.90
N ARG A 174 35.88 20.36 5.93
CA ARG A 174 35.62 21.21 7.10
C ARG A 174 36.15 22.62 6.80
N ARG A 175 35.48 23.61 7.41
CA ARG A 175 35.79 25.04 7.63
C ARG A 175 37.23 25.52 7.38
N ARG A 176 37.41 26.72 6.79
CA ARG A 176 37.79 27.98 7.49
C ARG A 176 38.08 29.17 6.53
N THR A 177 37.72 30.35 7.06
CA THR A 177 38.13 31.76 6.87
C THR A 177 39.22 32.21 5.86
N ALA A 178 38.87 33.30 5.17
CA ALA A 178 39.57 34.59 4.93
C ALA A 178 40.94 34.63 4.21
N GLN A 179 41.06 35.56 3.25
CA GLN A 179 42.25 36.43 3.10
C GLN A 179 42.01 37.70 2.25
N VAL A 180 42.62 38.78 2.73
CA VAL A 180 42.86 40.13 2.17
C VAL A 180 44.05 40.07 1.17
N PRO A 181 44.44 41.14 0.42
CA PRO A 181 45.45 42.13 0.90
C PRO A 181 45.21 43.59 0.42
N VAL A 182 45.40 44.65 1.24
CA VAL A 182 46.62 45.51 1.47
C VAL A 182 47.19 46.14 0.19
N GLY A 183 47.47 47.46 0.06
CA GLY A 183 47.44 48.57 1.00
C GLY A 183 47.99 49.89 0.39
N GLY A 184 48.02 50.95 1.20
CA GLY A 184 48.69 52.22 0.92
C GLY A 184 48.36 53.29 1.98
N ASP A 185 49.41 53.78 2.66
CA ASP A 185 49.50 54.94 3.59
C ASP A 185 50.64 55.83 3.03
N PRO A 186 50.76 57.18 3.24
CA PRO A 186 51.07 57.77 4.56
C PRO A 186 50.57 59.21 4.88
N ASP A 187 50.61 59.53 6.19
CA ASP A 187 51.08 60.76 6.87
C ASP A 187 50.14 61.96 7.25
N ARG A 188 50.07 62.19 8.59
CA ARG A 188 50.23 63.45 9.39
C ARG A 188 49.21 64.61 9.26
N ASP A 189 48.82 65.41 10.27
CA ASP A 189 49.14 65.59 11.71
C ASP A 189 48.17 66.65 12.33
N GLN A 190 48.10 66.74 13.67
CA GLN A 190 47.69 67.90 14.53
C GLN A 190 46.21 68.27 14.84
N GLN A 191 45.76 67.91 16.07
CA GLN A 191 45.32 68.70 17.26
C GLN A 191 44.46 70.02 17.15
N PRO A 192 43.82 70.55 18.24
CA PRO A 192 42.35 70.57 18.40
C PRO A 192 41.69 71.95 18.73
N ASP A 193 40.36 71.89 18.91
CA ASP A 193 39.51 72.71 19.82
C ASP A 193 38.92 74.07 19.36
N ARG A 194 37.58 74.20 19.53
CA ARG A 194 36.86 75.31 20.22
C ARG A 194 35.33 75.27 19.96
N ARG A 195 34.57 74.91 21.02
CA ARG A 195 33.44 75.61 21.71
C ARG A 195 32.62 76.72 20.98
N PRO A 196 31.45 77.21 21.52
CA PRO A 196 30.49 76.68 22.52
C PRO A 196 28.97 77.00 22.24
N VAL A 197 28.13 76.82 23.29
CA VAL A 197 26.87 77.55 23.71
C VAL A 197 25.57 76.74 23.56
N LEU A 198 24.77 76.34 24.58
CA LEU A 198 24.10 76.92 25.80
C LEU A 198 22.73 77.63 25.57
N GLN A 199 21.65 76.96 26.07
CA GLN A 199 20.57 77.45 26.97
C GLN A 199 19.54 78.55 26.58
N HIS A 200 18.22 78.24 26.65
CA HIS A 200 17.19 78.69 27.65
C HIS A 200 15.72 78.43 27.17
N VAL A 201 14.86 77.66 27.88
CA VAL A 201 13.83 78.00 28.93
C VAL A 201 12.41 78.31 28.34
N ARG A 202 11.43 77.38 28.44
CA ARG A 202 10.17 77.33 29.27
C ARG A 202 9.09 78.40 28.93
N ASP A 203 7.77 78.21 28.99
CA ASP A 203 6.80 77.19 29.47
C ASP A 203 5.45 77.45 28.74
N GLN A 204 4.60 76.42 28.55
CA GLN A 204 3.20 76.34 29.03
C GLN A 204 2.34 75.30 28.27
N GLU A 205 2.01 74.25 29.03
CA GLU A 205 0.71 73.60 29.22
C GLU A 205 -0.25 73.21 28.06
N ARG A 206 -0.70 71.96 28.24
CA ARG A 206 -2.00 71.33 27.95
C ARG A 206 -2.16 70.50 26.67
N ASP A 207 -2.58 69.28 26.99
CA ASP A 207 -3.35 68.32 26.22
C ASP A 207 -2.66 67.45 25.17
N ARG A 208 -2.82 66.14 25.45
CA ARG A 208 -2.80 64.97 24.57
C ARG A 208 -1.44 64.37 24.25
N GLY A 209 -1.22 63.18 24.80
CA GLY A 209 -0.35 62.18 24.22
C GLY A 209 0.02 61.10 25.22
N GLN A 210 -0.42 59.87 24.99
CA GLN A 210 0.43 58.71 25.20
C GLN A 210 0.11 57.66 24.13
N GLU A 211 0.89 57.67 23.06
CA GLU A 211 1.24 56.45 22.32
C GLU A 211 2.68 56.55 21.82
N LEU A 212 3.41 55.46 22.03
CA LEU A 212 4.57 54.97 21.28
C LEU A 212 5.92 55.72 21.41
N GLN A 213 6.81 55.11 22.21
CA GLN A 213 8.04 54.45 21.72
C GLN A 213 8.87 53.97 22.92
N ARG A 214 9.33 52.71 22.94
CA ARG A 214 10.70 52.34 23.35
C ARG A 214 11.13 51.00 22.73
N ARG A 215 12.34 51.00 22.14
CA ARG A 215 13.11 49.83 21.68
C ARG A 215 14.20 49.48 22.71
N HIS A 216 14.51 48.17 22.78
CA HIS A 216 15.79 47.46 23.11
C HIS A 216 16.35 47.61 24.53
N GLN A 217 16.76 46.58 25.30
CA GLN A 217 17.33 45.21 25.15
C GLN A 217 16.99 44.42 26.48
N PRO A 218 17.41 43.17 26.87
CA PRO A 218 18.12 42.03 26.22
C PRO A 218 17.56 40.59 26.58
N ASP A 219 18.28 39.53 26.16
CA ASP A 219 18.47 38.17 26.76
C ASP A 219 17.51 36.94 26.63
N ARG A 220 18.16 35.81 26.23
CA ARG A 220 17.97 34.34 26.44
C ARG A 220 16.63 33.60 26.15
N PRO A 221 16.65 32.43 25.47
CA PRO A 221 15.46 31.58 25.30
C PRO A 221 15.35 30.45 26.35
N GLY A 222 14.18 30.37 26.99
CA GLY A 222 13.65 29.27 27.81
C GLY A 222 12.17 29.01 27.42
N PRO A 223 11.54 27.93 27.91
CA PRO A 223 10.88 26.90 27.08
C PRO A 223 9.45 27.21 26.60
N SER A 224 9.08 26.53 25.50
CA SER A 224 7.80 26.56 24.81
C SER A 224 6.60 26.23 25.72
N ALA A 225 5.55 27.05 25.62
CA ALA A 225 4.23 26.81 26.18
C ALA A 225 3.20 26.60 25.05
N ASP A 226 2.48 25.49 25.16
CA ASP A 226 1.07 25.24 24.84
C ASP A 226 0.42 26.03 23.68
N LEU A 227 0.18 25.32 22.57
CA LEU A 227 -0.74 25.73 21.52
C LEU A 227 -2.18 25.51 21.98
N ALA A 228 -2.85 26.61 22.32
CA ALA A 228 -4.28 26.65 22.56
C ALA A 228 -5.07 26.22 21.31
N VAL A 229 -6.00 25.29 21.52
CA VAL A 229 -7.04 24.86 20.59
C VAL A 229 -7.95 26.06 20.25
N GLY A 230 -7.75 26.66 19.06
CA GLY A 230 -8.59 27.73 18.52
C GLY A 230 -9.68 27.19 17.58
N GLN A 231 -10.92 27.62 17.80
CA GLN A 231 -12.18 27.03 17.32
C GLN A 231 -12.39 27.00 15.78
N PRO A 232 -12.45 25.81 15.14
CA PRO A 232 -12.81 25.62 13.74
C PRO A 232 -14.28 25.98 13.40
N ALA A 233 -15.17 25.97 14.41
CA ALA A 233 -16.61 26.20 14.24
C ALA A 233 -16.95 27.61 13.72
N GLN A 234 -16.11 28.61 14.01
CA GLN A 234 -16.37 29.99 13.61
C GLN A 234 -16.08 30.23 12.11
N HIS A 235 -15.13 29.48 11.53
CA HIS A 235 -14.81 29.55 10.10
C HIS A 235 -15.89 28.86 9.24
N LEU A 236 -16.43 27.72 9.73
CA LEU A 236 -17.64 27.08 9.17
C LEU A 236 -18.84 28.03 9.20
N ALA A 237 -19.06 28.74 10.32
CA ALA A 237 -20.14 29.73 10.40
C ALA A 237 -19.95 30.91 9.42
N VAL A 238 -18.73 31.26 9.02
CA VAL A 238 -18.48 32.29 7.99
C VAL A 238 -18.74 31.74 6.58
N CYS A 239 -18.41 30.48 6.30
CA CYS A 239 -18.77 29.81 5.04
C CYS A 239 -20.28 29.58 4.92
N CYS A 240 -20.96 29.17 5.99
CA CYS A 240 -22.42 29.06 6.06
C CYS A 240 -23.11 30.43 5.89
N ARG A 241 -22.60 31.49 6.53
CA ARG A 241 -23.13 32.86 6.36
C ARG A 241 -22.95 33.41 4.94
N ARG A 242 -21.90 33.01 4.21
CA ARG A 242 -21.76 33.30 2.78
C ARG A 242 -22.77 32.53 1.91
N ARG A 243 -23.16 31.32 2.31
CA ARG A 243 -24.22 30.51 1.67
C ARG A 243 -25.61 31.11 1.88
N ASP A 244 -25.92 31.57 3.09
CA ASP A 244 -27.22 32.21 3.39
C ASP A 244 -27.41 33.51 2.60
N ALA A 245 -26.32 34.24 2.33
CA ALA A 245 -26.32 35.43 1.49
C ALA A 245 -26.55 35.13 -0.02
N GLN A 246 -26.45 33.87 -0.45
CA GLN A 246 -26.70 33.41 -1.82
C GLN A 246 -28.05 32.70 -1.99
N GLY A 247 -28.87 32.60 -0.94
CA GLY A 247 -30.26 32.15 -1.04
C GLY A 247 -30.45 30.66 -1.35
N VAL A 248 -29.45 29.81 -1.14
CA VAL A 248 -29.55 28.35 -1.31
C VAL A 248 -29.92 27.72 0.04
N PRO A 249 -31.13 27.16 0.24
CA PRO A 249 -31.50 26.54 1.51
C PRO A 249 -30.69 25.26 1.73
N GLY A 250 -30.01 25.13 2.87
CA GLY A 250 -29.44 23.86 3.31
C GLY A 250 -30.53 22.92 3.87
N PRO A 251 -30.44 21.60 3.65
CA PRO A 251 -31.42 20.66 4.19
C PRO A 251 -31.34 20.60 5.73
N ALA A 252 -32.51 20.43 6.37
CA ALA A 252 -32.66 20.33 7.82
C ALA A 252 -31.90 19.12 8.39
N ALA A 253 -31.44 19.27 9.64
CA ALA A 253 -30.39 18.46 10.26
C ALA A 253 -30.81 17.04 10.74
N GLU A 254 -31.91 16.45 10.29
CA GLU A 254 -32.40 15.18 10.87
C GLU A 254 -32.50 13.97 9.91
N GLU A 255 -32.16 14.09 8.62
CA GLU A 255 -31.89 12.92 7.76
C GLU A 255 -30.71 13.26 6.84
N ARG A 256 -29.51 12.78 7.19
CA ARG A 256 -28.23 13.13 6.56
C ARG A 256 -27.56 11.86 6.02
N TRP A 257 -27.21 11.91 4.73
CA TRP A 257 -27.28 10.84 3.71
C TRP A 257 -28.72 10.50 3.31
N PRO A 258 -29.18 10.87 2.09
CA PRO A 258 -30.53 10.51 1.68
C PRO A 258 -30.68 9.00 1.74
N ALA A 259 -31.74 8.54 2.40
CA ALA A 259 -32.08 7.13 2.43
C ALA A 259 -32.13 6.62 0.97
N LEU A 260 -31.50 5.46 0.72
CA LEU A 260 -31.62 4.74 -0.55
C LEU A 260 -33.09 4.76 -1.01
N SER A 261 -33.37 5.06 -2.27
CA SER A 261 -34.71 4.93 -2.84
C SER A 261 -35.27 3.52 -2.58
N SER A 262 -36.60 3.33 -2.68
CA SER A 262 -37.21 2.01 -2.45
C SER A 262 -36.67 0.94 -3.41
N SER A 263 -36.28 1.30 -4.63
CA SER A 263 -35.61 0.42 -5.60
C SER A 263 -34.15 0.14 -5.25
N GLU A 264 -33.42 1.11 -4.69
CA GLU A 264 -32.05 0.93 -4.19
C GLU A 264 -31.99 0.20 -2.84
N ARG A 265 -33.15 -0.06 -2.22
CA ARG A 265 -33.26 -0.85 -0.98
C ARG A 265 -33.56 -2.33 -1.22
N ALA A 266 -34.06 -2.68 -2.40
CA ALA A 266 -34.41 -4.06 -2.69
C ALA A 266 -33.14 -4.91 -2.86
N PRO A 267 -32.91 -5.94 -2.03
CA PRO A 267 -31.68 -6.72 -2.12
C PRO A 267 -31.59 -7.45 -3.46
N ASP A 268 -30.39 -7.49 -4.04
CA ASP A 268 -30.11 -8.32 -5.20
C ASP A 268 -30.19 -9.81 -4.79
N PRO A 269 -31.04 -10.63 -5.44
CA PRO A 269 -31.21 -12.03 -5.06
C PRO A 269 -29.96 -12.88 -5.29
N THR A 270 -29.05 -12.43 -6.15
CA THR A 270 -27.75 -13.09 -6.37
C THR A 270 -26.71 -12.70 -5.32
N ALA A 271 -26.99 -11.72 -4.45
CA ALA A 271 -26.07 -11.26 -3.41
C ALA A 271 -26.58 -11.64 -1.99
N PRO A 272 -26.62 -12.94 -1.63
CA PRO A 272 -27.18 -13.39 -0.35
C PRO A 272 -26.46 -12.85 0.89
N TYR A 273 -25.24 -12.31 0.76
CA TYR A 273 -24.49 -11.78 1.89
C TYR A 273 -24.54 -10.26 1.94
N THR A 274 -24.26 -9.58 0.83
CA THR A 274 -24.21 -8.11 0.81
C THR A 274 -25.54 -7.47 0.43
N GLY A 275 -26.45 -8.21 -0.20
CA GLY A 275 -27.66 -7.66 -0.82
C GLY A 275 -27.39 -6.64 -1.93
N TRP A 276 -26.13 -6.35 -2.27
CA TRP A 276 -25.77 -5.32 -3.23
C TRP A 276 -25.36 -5.95 -4.56
N GLY A 277 -26.02 -5.50 -5.62
CA GLY A 277 -25.70 -5.80 -7.02
C GLY A 277 -25.06 -4.62 -7.75
N ARG A 278 -24.86 -4.78 -9.07
CA ARG A 278 -24.29 -3.72 -9.93
C ARG A 278 -25.07 -2.40 -9.85
N ALA A 279 -26.41 -2.46 -9.90
CA ALA A 279 -27.25 -1.27 -9.82
C ALA A 279 -27.08 -0.50 -8.49
N HIS A 280 -26.81 -1.19 -7.39
CA HIS A 280 -26.51 -0.55 -6.10
C HIS A 280 -25.16 0.18 -6.14
N LEU A 281 -24.16 -0.41 -6.81
CA LEU A 281 -22.85 0.20 -7.00
C LEU A 281 -22.92 1.44 -7.93
N GLU A 282 -23.70 1.37 -9.00
CA GLU A 282 -23.97 2.49 -9.90
C GLU A 282 -24.62 3.66 -9.15
N ALA A 283 -25.71 3.37 -8.44
CA ALA A 283 -26.39 4.33 -7.59
C ALA A 283 -25.49 4.95 -6.52
N PHE A 284 -24.63 4.13 -5.89
CA PHE A 284 -23.64 4.61 -4.93
C PHE A 284 -22.65 5.56 -5.59
N ALA A 285 -22.09 5.19 -6.75
CA ALA A 285 -21.19 6.06 -7.51
C ALA A 285 -21.86 7.39 -7.87
N ASP A 286 -23.06 7.34 -8.47
CA ASP A 286 -23.82 8.52 -8.90
C ASP A 286 -24.07 9.48 -7.73
N ARG A 287 -24.51 8.98 -6.56
CA ARG A 287 -24.70 9.81 -5.36
C ARG A 287 -23.40 10.45 -4.88
N THR A 288 -22.29 9.70 -4.83
CA THR A 288 -21.00 10.26 -4.38
C THR A 288 -20.46 11.33 -5.33
N LEU A 289 -20.71 11.20 -6.63
CA LEU A 289 -20.35 12.20 -7.64
C LEU A 289 -21.24 13.45 -7.54
N LEU A 290 -22.55 13.26 -7.37
CA LEU A 290 -23.50 14.37 -7.22
C LEU A 290 -23.24 15.18 -5.96
N ALA A 291 -22.84 14.55 -4.85
CA ALA A 291 -22.49 15.23 -3.59
C ALA A 291 -21.32 16.22 -3.73
N LEU A 292 -20.44 16.02 -4.72
CA LEU A 292 -19.32 16.93 -4.99
C LEU A 292 -19.73 18.19 -5.74
N ARG A 293 -20.75 18.13 -6.61
CA ARG A 293 -21.12 19.24 -7.52
C ARG A 293 -21.38 20.58 -6.82
N PRO A 294 -22.00 20.66 -5.63
CA PRO A 294 -22.16 21.92 -4.90
C PRO A 294 -20.85 22.61 -4.49
N TRP A 295 -19.72 21.91 -4.58
CA TRP A 295 -18.39 22.40 -4.25
C TRP A 295 -17.54 22.67 -5.49
N ALA A 296 -18.10 22.52 -6.69
CA ALA A 296 -17.38 22.76 -7.93
C ALA A 296 -17.12 24.24 -8.14
N THR A 297 -15.98 24.55 -8.76
CA THR A 297 -15.71 25.89 -9.30
C THR A 297 -16.61 26.16 -10.53
N PRO A 298 -16.83 27.42 -10.95
CA PRO A 298 -17.83 27.77 -11.97
C PRO A 298 -17.70 27.03 -13.31
N GLY A 299 -16.48 26.75 -13.77
CA GLY A 299 -16.19 25.96 -14.97
C GLY A 299 -15.97 24.48 -14.69
N HIS A 300 -16.32 24.01 -13.49
CA HIS A 300 -16.22 22.62 -13.02
C HIS A 300 -14.80 22.04 -12.96
N ALA A 301 -13.77 22.87 -13.09
CA ALA A 301 -12.38 22.42 -13.16
C ALA A 301 -11.86 21.83 -11.83
N ARG A 302 -12.40 22.24 -10.68
CA ARG A 302 -11.95 21.78 -9.36
C ARG A 302 -13.14 21.64 -8.42
N PHE A 303 -12.96 20.87 -7.33
CA PHE A 303 -13.88 20.87 -6.20
C PHE A 303 -13.20 21.48 -4.96
N ASP A 304 -13.67 22.65 -4.51
CA ASP A 304 -13.13 23.37 -3.36
C ASP A 304 -13.76 22.85 -2.05
N LEU A 305 -13.42 21.60 -1.70
CA LEU A 305 -13.98 20.88 -0.56
C LEU A 305 -13.56 21.48 0.80
N PRO A 306 -14.43 21.37 1.84
CA PRO A 306 -14.14 21.95 3.15
C PRO A 306 -13.08 21.13 3.89
N GLY A 307 -12.14 21.82 4.56
CA GLY A 307 -11.14 21.19 5.41
C GLY A 307 -9.77 21.86 5.30
N PRO A 308 -8.79 21.41 6.11
CA PRO A 308 -7.45 21.97 6.05
C PRO A 308 -6.73 21.48 4.78
N ALA A 309 -6.14 22.42 4.05
CA ALA A 309 -5.37 22.10 2.84
C ALA A 309 -4.16 21.21 3.14
N SER A 310 -3.75 20.43 2.15
CA SER A 310 -2.47 19.72 2.12
C SER A 310 -1.30 20.69 1.98
N ARG A 311 -0.08 20.18 2.08
CA ARG A 311 1.14 20.96 1.77
C ARG A 311 1.20 21.48 0.32
N ALA A 312 0.42 20.91 -0.61
CA ALA A 312 0.37 21.33 -2.01
C ALA A 312 -0.57 22.53 -2.22
N GLY A 313 -1.38 22.87 -1.21
CA GLY A 313 -2.27 24.02 -1.22
C GLY A 313 -3.62 23.75 -1.87
N GLN A 314 -4.57 24.65 -1.59
CA GLN A 314 -5.99 24.47 -1.89
C GLN A 314 -6.30 24.24 -3.38
N VAL A 315 -5.59 24.93 -4.29
CA VAL A 315 -5.79 24.75 -5.75
C VAL A 315 -5.40 23.34 -6.19
N SER A 316 -4.28 22.81 -5.68
CA SER A 316 -3.88 21.43 -5.96
C SER A 316 -4.85 20.43 -5.34
N ASP A 317 -5.36 20.70 -4.14
CA ASP A 317 -6.35 19.84 -3.49
C ASP A 317 -7.70 19.83 -4.23
N GLY A 318 -8.05 20.94 -4.89
CA GLY A 318 -9.24 21.02 -5.73
C GLY A 318 -9.11 20.23 -7.04
N LEU A 319 -7.92 20.24 -7.67
CA LEU A 319 -7.59 19.34 -8.78
C LEU A 319 -7.59 17.88 -8.31
N GLU A 320 -7.03 17.62 -7.13
CA GLU A 320 -7.01 16.29 -6.52
C GLU A 320 -8.42 15.71 -6.38
N ALA A 321 -9.36 16.50 -5.83
CA ALA A 321 -10.75 16.11 -5.73
C ALA A 321 -11.39 15.87 -7.11
N PHE A 322 -11.08 16.71 -8.10
CA PHE A 322 -11.56 16.54 -9.48
C PHE A 322 -11.07 15.22 -10.08
N ALA A 323 -9.76 15.00 -10.11
CA ALA A 323 -9.15 13.86 -10.77
C ALA A 323 -9.57 12.52 -10.13
N ARG A 324 -9.63 12.48 -8.79
CA ARG A 324 -9.95 11.25 -8.06
C ARG A 324 -11.43 10.90 -8.11
N SER A 325 -12.33 11.88 -8.13
CA SER A 325 -13.74 11.62 -8.41
C SER A 325 -13.99 11.29 -9.88
N PHE A 326 -13.20 11.86 -10.80
CA PHE A 326 -13.29 11.56 -12.21
C PHE A 326 -13.00 10.08 -12.52
N LEU A 327 -12.13 9.40 -11.73
CA LEU A 327 -11.99 7.94 -11.80
C LEU A 327 -13.33 7.21 -11.64
N ALA A 328 -14.12 7.58 -10.63
CA ALA A 328 -15.43 6.96 -10.41
C ALA A 328 -16.38 7.21 -11.59
N ALA A 329 -16.42 8.43 -12.10
CA ALA A 329 -17.21 8.76 -13.29
C ALA A 329 -16.72 7.97 -14.53
N GLY A 330 -15.40 7.82 -14.71
CA GLY A 330 -14.81 7.04 -15.78
C GLY A 330 -15.25 5.57 -15.74
N PHE A 331 -15.15 4.93 -14.57
CA PHE A 331 -15.61 3.55 -14.39
C PHE A 331 -17.12 3.42 -14.57
N ARG A 332 -17.90 4.36 -14.03
CA ARG A 332 -19.35 4.40 -14.15
C ARG A 332 -19.84 4.54 -15.59
N LEU A 333 -19.11 5.28 -16.44
CA LEU A 333 -19.44 5.51 -17.85
C LEU A 333 -18.95 4.39 -18.79
N SER A 334 -17.90 3.64 -18.43
CA SER A 334 -17.24 2.65 -19.29
C SER A 334 -18.19 1.60 -19.86
N ALA A 335 -19.10 1.08 -19.04
CA ALA A 335 -20.12 0.11 -19.43
C ALA A 335 -21.57 0.65 -19.34
N ALA A 336 -21.75 1.96 -19.33
CA ALA A 336 -23.07 2.58 -19.22
C ALA A 336 -23.82 2.58 -20.55
N ALA A 337 -25.14 2.35 -20.49
CA ALA A 337 -26.04 2.51 -21.63
C ALA A 337 -26.46 3.98 -21.82
N ASP A 338 -26.56 4.74 -20.73
CA ASP A 338 -26.96 6.14 -20.66
C ASP A 338 -26.17 6.92 -19.59
N ASP A 339 -26.34 8.23 -19.58
CA ASP A 339 -25.72 9.16 -18.61
C ASP A 339 -26.76 10.20 -18.15
N PRO A 340 -27.75 9.79 -17.34
CA PRO A 340 -28.89 10.64 -17.00
C PRO A 340 -28.52 11.87 -16.17
N ASP A 341 -27.42 11.79 -15.42
CA ASP A 341 -26.92 12.88 -14.58
C ASP A 341 -25.92 13.80 -15.31
N ASP A 342 -25.62 13.54 -16.59
CA ASP A 342 -24.64 14.26 -17.40
C ASP A 342 -23.24 14.30 -16.76
N HIS A 343 -22.76 13.17 -16.22
CA HIS A 343 -21.40 13.09 -15.70
C HIS A 343 -20.37 13.35 -16.80
N ALA A 344 -20.61 12.84 -18.01
CA ALA A 344 -19.71 13.02 -19.14
C ALA A 344 -19.56 14.50 -19.53
N GLY A 345 -20.67 15.22 -19.72
CA GLY A 345 -20.64 16.65 -20.04
C GLY A 345 -20.06 17.48 -18.90
N TRP A 346 -20.39 17.15 -17.66
CA TRP A 346 -19.87 17.84 -16.47
C TRP A 346 -18.35 17.77 -16.37
N TYR A 347 -17.76 16.57 -16.43
CA TYR A 347 -16.31 16.39 -16.36
C TYR A 347 -15.60 16.88 -17.63
N ALA A 348 -16.23 16.80 -18.81
CA ALA A 348 -15.69 17.38 -20.03
C ALA A 348 -15.51 18.91 -19.90
N ALA A 349 -16.50 19.62 -19.35
CA ALA A 349 -16.39 21.05 -19.10
C ALA A 349 -15.23 21.38 -18.14
N GLY A 350 -15.10 20.60 -17.06
CA GLY A 350 -14.01 20.76 -16.10
C GLY A 350 -12.62 20.52 -16.70
N LEU A 351 -12.47 19.52 -17.57
CA LEU A 351 -11.22 19.27 -18.31
C LEU A 351 -10.84 20.46 -19.20
N VAL A 352 -11.80 20.99 -19.97
CA VAL A 352 -11.57 22.14 -20.86
C VAL A 352 -11.16 23.37 -20.06
N SER A 353 -11.91 23.71 -19.01
CA SER A 353 -11.61 24.86 -18.16
C SER A 353 -10.33 24.70 -17.33
N GLY A 354 -10.01 23.49 -16.89
CA GLY A 354 -8.82 23.21 -16.09
C GLY A 354 -7.53 23.19 -16.90
N THR A 355 -7.57 22.73 -18.15
CA THR A 355 -6.37 22.64 -19.01
C THR A 355 -6.13 23.90 -19.85
N ASP A 356 -7.06 24.86 -19.88
CA ASP A 356 -6.86 26.15 -20.53
C ASP A 356 -5.93 27.07 -19.69
N PRO A 357 -4.73 27.44 -20.19
CA PRO A 357 -3.80 28.29 -19.45
C PRO A 357 -4.33 29.70 -19.16
N SER A 358 -5.32 30.17 -19.94
CA SER A 358 -5.95 31.48 -19.76
C SER A 358 -7.11 31.46 -18.76
N SER A 359 -7.57 30.27 -18.37
CA SER A 359 -8.67 30.11 -17.42
C SER A 359 -8.29 30.59 -16.02
N PRO A 360 -9.17 31.31 -15.31
CA PRO A 360 -8.97 31.59 -13.88
C PRO A 360 -8.99 30.31 -13.02
N GLU A 361 -9.49 29.21 -13.58
CA GLU A 361 -9.59 27.90 -12.94
C GLU A 361 -8.50 26.92 -13.40
N ARG A 362 -7.49 27.40 -14.13
CA ARG A 362 -6.41 26.56 -14.67
C ARG A 362 -5.79 25.67 -13.58
N TRP A 363 -5.44 24.45 -13.98
CA TRP A 363 -4.76 23.50 -13.13
C TRP A 363 -3.28 23.84 -12.98
N PRO A 364 -2.68 23.50 -11.84
CA PRO A 364 -1.24 23.63 -11.69
C PRO A 364 -0.50 22.69 -12.65
N ASP A 365 0.57 23.19 -13.25
CA ASP A 365 1.40 22.42 -14.17
C ASP A 365 2.14 21.28 -13.44
N LEU A 366 2.39 20.18 -14.14
CA LEU A 366 3.14 19.02 -13.64
C LEU A 366 4.58 19.39 -13.20
N ALA A 367 5.15 20.43 -13.80
CA ALA A 367 6.48 20.95 -13.45
C ALA A 367 6.47 21.72 -12.12
N ASP A 368 5.38 22.43 -11.82
CA ASP A 368 5.27 23.33 -10.68
C ASP A 368 4.86 22.58 -9.41
N ILE A 369 3.83 21.73 -9.51
CA ILE A 369 3.27 21.01 -8.37
C ILE A 369 3.40 19.51 -8.61
N ALA A 370 4.26 18.87 -7.82
CA ALA A 370 4.51 17.43 -7.93
C ALA A 370 3.24 16.58 -7.76
N GLN A 371 2.27 17.05 -6.96
CA GLN A 371 1.00 16.36 -6.75
C GLN A 371 0.17 16.27 -8.04
N SER A 372 0.22 17.27 -8.94
CA SER A 372 -0.47 17.21 -10.25
C SER A 372 -0.07 16.01 -11.10
N ARG A 373 1.13 15.44 -10.89
CA ARG A 373 1.62 14.24 -11.59
C ARG A 373 0.85 12.98 -11.20
N VAL A 374 0.41 12.91 -9.95
CA VAL A 374 -0.44 11.83 -9.43
C VAL A 374 -1.83 11.95 -10.05
N GLU A 375 -2.37 13.18 -10.07
CA GLU A 375 -3.72 13.44 -10.54
C GLU A 375 -3.86 13.30 -12.06
N ALA A 376 -2.78 13.59 -12.81
CA ALA A 376 -2.68 13.30 -14.24
C ALA A 376 -2.93 11.83 -14.58
N ALA A 377 -2.43 10.90 -13.75
CA ALA A 377 -2.65 9.47 -13.96
C ALA A 377 -4.12 9.07 -13.72
N ALA A 378 -4.76 9.65 -12.70
CA ALA A 378 -6.18 9.43 -12.44
C ALA A 378 -7.05 9.95 -13.60
N ILE A 379 -6.77 11.15 -14.12
CA ILE A 379 -7.41 11.73 -15.30
C ILE A 379 -7.20 10.83 -16.54
N ALA A 380 -5.99 10.33 -16.75
CA ALA A 380 -5.66 9.46 -17.87
C ALA A 380 -6.45 8.15 -17.88
N ILE A 381 -6.61 7.49 -16.72
CA ILE A 381 -7.47 6.29 -16.59
C ILE A 381 -8.93 6.65 -16.85
N ALA A 382 -9.42 7.72 -16.23
CA ALA A 382 -10.81 8.14 -16.39
C ALA A 382 -11.15 8.46 -17.86
N LEU A 383 -10.30 9.22 -18.56
CA LEU A 383 -10.44 9.52 -19.99
C LEU A 383 -10.37 8.27 -20.87
N HIS A 384 -9.54 7.29 -20.51
CA HIS A 384 -9.48 6.02 -21.23
C HIS A 384 -10.79 5.25 -21.09
N GLU A 385 -11.28 5.07 -19.87
CA GLU A 385 -12.51 4.31 -19.60
C GLU A 385 -13.77 5.04 -20.11
N SER A 386 -13.81 6.37 -20.07
CA SER A 386 -14.92 7.18 -20.60
C SER A 386 -14.71 7.64 -22.05
N ARG A 387 -13.81 7.02 -22.82
CA ARG A 387 -13.34 7.56 -24.11
C ARG A 387 -14.47 7.93 -25.08
N SER A 388 -15.43 7.02 -25.26
CA SER A 388 -16.58 7.19 -26.17
C SER A 388 -17.59 8.26 -25.72
N TRP A 389 -17.56 8.61 -24.44
CA TRP A 389 -18.42 9.61 -23.82
C TRP A 389 -17.78 11.00 -23.81
N ILE A 390 -16.47 11.07 -23.58
CA ILE A 390 -15.74 12.33 -23.36
C ILE A 390 -14.72 12.56 -24.46
N TRP A 391 -13.60 11.83 -24.45
CA TRP A 391 -12.45 12.11 -25.30
C TRP A 391 -12.81 12.23 -26.78
N ASP A 392 -13.54 11.25 -27.34
CA ASP A 392 -13.89 11.21 -28.76
C ASP A 392 -14.90 12.32 -29.17
N ARG A 393 -15.56 12.96 -28.20
CA ARG A 393 -16.55 14.02 -28.41
C ARG A 393 -15.98 15.42 -28.21
N LEU A 394 -14.78 15.55 -27.62
CA LEU A 394 -14.09 16.83 -27.46
C LEU A 394 -13.62 17.39 -28.82
N GLY A 395 -13.63 18.71 -28.94
CA GLY A 395 -13.05 19.40 -30.09
C GLY A 395 -11.53 19.22 -30.15
N LYS A 396 -10.94 19.32 -31.34
CA LYS A 396 -9.48 19.14 -31.53
C LYS A 396 -8.63 20.10 -30.70
N THR A 397 -9.07 21.34 -30.53
CA THR A 397 -8.40 22.33 -29.68
C THR A 397 -8.36 21.87 -28.22
N ASP A 398 -9.46 21.32 -27.71
CA ASP A 398 -9.56 20.88 -26.33
C ASP A 398 -8.80 19.58 -26.09
N GLN A 399 -8.85 18.64 -27.03
CA GLN A 399 -7.98 17.45 -27.02
C GLN A 399 -6.51 17.86 -26.95
N GLN A 400 -6.09 18.86 -27.75
CA GLN A 400 -4.72 19.33 -27.75
C GLN A 400 -4.32 19.97 -26.41
N ARG A 401 -5.18 20.79 -25.80
CA ARG A 401 -4.90 21.38 -24.47
C ARG A 401 -4.68 20.31 -23.39
N ILE A 402 -5.50 19.26 -23.39
CA ILE A 402 -5.34 18.14 -22.47
C ILE A 402 -4.01 17.41 -22.72
N ILE A 403 -3.66 17.16 -24.00
CA ILE A 403 -2.37 16.57 -24.37
C ILE A 403 -1.22 17.46 -23.88
N ASP A 404 -1.30 18.77 -24.10
CA ASP A 404 -0.25 19.73 -23.73
C ASP A 404 -0.05 19.78 -22.22
N TRP A 405 -1.13 19.68 -21.43
CA TRP A 405 -1.04 19.62 -19.96
C TRP A 405 -0.40 18.31 -19.47
N LEU A 406 -0.65 17.17 -20.14
CA LEU A 406 -0.11 15.86 -19.78
C LEU A 406 1.32 15.63 -20.30
N ALA A 407 1.70 16.22 -21.44
CA ALA A 407 2.98 15.98 -22.13
C ALA A 407 4.24 16.18 -21.27
N PRO A 408 4.33 17.15 -20.34
CA PRO A 408 5.47 17.31 -19.45
C PRO A 408 5.76 16.10 -18.56
N SER A 409 4.83 15.13 -18.45
CA SER A 409 5.03 13.90 -17.68
C SER A 409 6.26 13.09 -18.10
N ALA A 410 6.79 13.24 -19.32
CA ALA A 410 8.03 12.61 -19.75
C ALA A 410 9.31 13.34 -19.24
N GLN A 411 9.18 14.59 -18.79
CA GLN A 411 10.31 15.50 -18.50
C GLN A 411 10.46 15.81 -17.00
N VAL A 412 9.42 15.53 -16.21
CA VAL A 412 9.40 15.79 -14.77
C VAL A 412 9.83 14.57 -13.96
N GLY A 413 10.42 14.79 -12.78
CA GLY A 413 10.85 13.71 -11.89
C GLY A 413 9.69 13.04 -11.16
N TYR A 414 9.74 11.71 -11.03
CA TYR A 414 8.84 10.94 -10.16
C TYR A 414 9.65 10.30 -9.05
N GLY A 415 9.08 10.21 -7.85
CA GLY A 415 9.70 9.47 -6.75
C GLY A 415 10.01 8.02 -7.14
N ASP A 416 11.07 7.47 -6.56
CA ASP A 416 11.43 6.05 -6.72
C ASP A 416 10.57 5.19 -5.78
N ASN A 417 9.28 5.13 -6.14
CA ASN A 417 8.23 4.34 -5.52
C ASN A 417 7.09 4.14 -6.55
N ASN A 418 5.89 3.80 -6.08
CA ASN A 418 4.66 3.63 -6.84
C ASN A 418 4.36 4.78 -7.83
N TRP A 419 4.94 5.97 -7.65
CA TRP A 419 4.80 7.10 -8.58
C TRP A 419 5.27 6.79 -10.01
N LYS A 420 6.14 5.77 -10.20
CA LYS A 420 6.51 5.31 -11.54
C LYS A 420 5.32 4.75 -12.32
N TRP A 421 4.33 4.15 -11.64
CA TRP A 421 3.08 3.74 -12.30
C TRP A 421 2.26 4.95 -12.74
N PHE A 422 2.21 6.04 -11.97
CA PHE A 422 1.50 7.26 -12.38
C PHE A 422 2.10 7.86 -13.65
N ALA A 423 3.44 7.88 -13.75
CA ALA A 423 4.13 8.28 -14.98
C ALA A 423 3.71 7.40 -16.16
N ASN A 424 3.79 6.07 -16.00
CA ASN A 424 3.52 5.12 -17.08
C ASN A 424 2.06 5.13 -17.55
N ILE A 425 1.10 5.31 -16.64
CA ILE A 425 -0.31 5.47 -17.00
C ILE A 425 -0.53 6.74 -17.84
N THR A 426 0.06 7.85 -17.43
CA THR A 426 -0.04 9.11 -18.18
C THR A 426 0.58 8.97 -19.58
N GLN A 427 1.76 8.34 -19.67
CA GLN A 427 2.45 8.08 -20.93
C GLN A 427 1.67 7.10 -21.83
N ALA A 428 1.04 6.07 -21.27
CA ALA A 428 0.19 5.14 -22.01
C ALA A 428 -1.03 5.84 -22.61
N PHE A 429 -1.68 6.75 -21.87
CA PHE A 429 -2.77 7.55 -22.41
C PHE A 429 -2.30 8.43 -23.57
N LEU A 430 -1.21 9.18 -23.38
CA LEU A 430 -0.62 10.01 -24.43
C LEU A 430 -0.33 9.21 -25.71
N ARG A 431 0.30 8.04 -25.58
CA ARG A 431 0.51 7.12 -26.70
C ARG A 431 -0.80 6.70 -27.38
N SER A 432 -1.83 6.37 -26.61
CA SER A 432 -3.12 5.90 -27.13
C SER A 432 -3.94 6.95 -27.89
N VAL A 433 -3.50 8.21 -27.88
CA VAL A 433 -4.12 9.35 -28.58
C VAL A 433 -3.16 10.07 -29.52
N ASP A 434 -2.05 9.40 -29.88
CA ASP A 434 -0.99 9.92 -30.75
C ASP A 434 -0.28 11.19 -30.20
N GLY A 435 -0.32 11.38 -28.88
CA GLY A 435 0.42 12.42 -28.17
C GLY A 435 1.90 12.07 -27.94
N PRO A 436 2.72 13.08 -27.56
CA PRO A 436 4.14 12.87 -27.28
C PRO A 436 4.33 11.97 -26.06
N HIS A 437 5.10 10.89 -26.21
CA HIS A 437 5.40 9.93 -25.15
C HIS A 437 6.84 9.41 -25.26
N ASP A 438 7.37 8.89 -24.16
CA ASP A 438 8.73 8.34 -24.07
C ASP A 438 8.68 6.85 -23.71
N GLU A 439 8.88 6.01 -24.72
CA GLU A 439 8.96 4.55 -24.57
C GLU A 439 10.13 4.10 -23.69
N LYS A 440 11.25 4.82 -23.70
CA LYS A 440 12.39 4.47 -22.87
C LYS A 440 12.06 4.69 -21.40
N LEU A 441 11.43 5.82 -21.07
CA LEU A 441 10.97 6.11 -19.71
C LEU A 441 10.00 5.04 -19.21
N ILE A 442 9.03 4.65 -20.03
CA ILE A 442 8.06 3.59 -19.69
C ILE A 442 8.78 2.29 -19.32
N ASN A 443 9.70 1.84 -20.17
CA ASN A 443 10.44 0.59 -19.98
C ASN A 443 11.38 0.65 -18.77
N ASP A 444 12.07 1.76 -18.55
CA ASP A 444 12.94 1.96 -17.39
C ASP A 444 12.14 1.91 -16.09
N ASN A 445 10.96 2.55 -16.07
CA ASN A 445 10.04 2.54 -14.94
C ASN A 445 9.53 1.12 -14.64
N ILE A 446 9.12 0.37 -15.67
CA ILE A 446 8.68 -1.04 -15.52
C ILE A 446 9.81 -1.89 -14.94
N ALA A 447 11.04 -1.73 -15.46
CA ALA A 447 12.19 -2.47 -14.96
C ALA A 447 12.50 -2.15 -13.49
N LEU A 448 12.38 -0.89 -13.07
CA LEU A 448 12.54 -0.48 -11.68
C LEU A 448 11.44 -1.06 -10.78
N LEU A 449 10.17 -0.95 -11.19
CA LEU A 449 9.03 -1.51 -10.46
C LEU A 449 9.13 -3.03 -10.32
N ASP A 450 9.53 -3.74 -11.38
CA ASP A 450 9.75 -5.18 -11.34
C ASP A 450 10.95 -5.57 -10.46
N SER A 451 11.94 -4.70 -10.28
CA SER A 451 13.06 -4.94 -9.38
C SER A 451 12.67 -4.95 -7.90
N TRP A 452 11.52 -4.37 -7.57
CA TRP A 452 10.94 -4.36 -6.24
C TRP A 452 9.95 -5.50 -5.98
N TYR A 453 9.69 -6.34 -6.98
CA TYR A 453 8.93 -7.55 -6.78
C TYR A 453 9.68 -8.47 -5.81
N LEU A 454 8.98 -8.91 -4.77
CA LEU A 454 9.48 -9.90 -3.83
C LEU A 454 9.14 -11.29 -4.39
N GLU A 455 8.08 -11.89 -3.88
CA GLU A 455 7.52 -13.15 -4.33
C GLU A 455 6.04 -13.23 -3.91
N GLY A 456 5.31 -14.24 -4.39
CA GLY A 456 3.92 -14.48 -4.00
C GLY A 456 2.98 -13.29 -4.26
N GLY A 457 3.25 -12.49 -5.30
CA GLY A 457 2.46 -11.30 -5.62
C GLY A 457 2.79 -10.04 -4.82
N TRP A 458 3.74 -10.07 -3.89
CA TRP A 458 4.08 -8.91 -3.05
C TRP A 458 5.24 -8.10 -3.62
N TYR A 459 5.20 -6.79 -3.39
CA TYR A 459 6.19 -5.81 -3.76
C TYR A 459 6.60 -4.99 -2.54
N ASN A 460 7.87 -4.62 -2.52
CA ASN A 460 8.36 -3.56 -1.65
C ASN A 460 8.19 -2.21 -2.36
N ASP A 461 7.38 -1.29 -1.84
CA ASP A 461 7.24 0.00 -2.51
C ASP A 461 8.42 0.95 -2.21
N GLY A 462 9.37 0.95 -3.15
CA GLY A 462 10.61 1.70 -3.09
C GLY A 462 11.64 1.06 -2.15
N ASP A 463 12.81 1.70 -2.03
CA ASP A 463 13.92 1.19 -1.22
C ASP A 463 13.65 1.17 0.30
N ARG A 464 12.51 1.73 0.75
CA ARG A 464 12.17 1.91 2.18
C ARG A 464 11.42 0.75 2.82
N GLY A 465 11.06 -0.31 2.10
CA GLY A 465 10.44 -1.48 2.76
C GLY A 465 8.91 -1.41 2.90
N SER A 466 8.21 -0.52 2.18
CA SER A 466 6.78 -0.30 2.43
C SER A 466 5.95 -1.44 1.85
N ILE A 467 5.45 -2.31 2.73
CA ILE A 467 4.42 -3.30 2.42
C ILE A 467 3.13 -2.84 3.09
N ASP A 468 2.17 -2.43 2.27
CA ASP A 468 0.83 -1.98 2.64
C ASP A 468 -0.11 -2.12 1.44
N TRP A 469 -1.32 -1.58 1.56
CA TRP A 469 -2.37 -1.64 0.55
C TRP A 469 -2.04 -0.98 -0.80
N TYR A 470 -0.95 -0.20 -0.93
CA TYR A 470 -0.45 0.22 -2.25
C TYR A 470 -0.06 -0.97 -3.13
N ASN A 471 0.27 -2.14 -2.55
CA ASN A 471 0.43 -3.37 -3.33
C ASN A 471 -0.83 -3.65 -4.17
N GLY A 472 -2.01 -3.63 -3.53
CA GLY A 472 -3.27 -3.90 -4.21
C GLY A 472 -3.68 -2.77 -5.15
N TRP A 473 -3.87 -1.56 -4.61
CA TRP A 473 -4.52 -0.48 -5.36
C TRP A 473 -3.60 0.34 -6.27
N VAL A 474 -2.26 0.21 -6.16
CA VAL A 474 -1.33 0.79 -7.16
C VAL A 474 -0.53 -0.29 -7.87
N MET A 475 0.28 -1.09 -7.16
CA MET A 475 1.26 -1.98 -7.80
C MET A 475 0.61 -3.02 -8.71
N HIS A 476 -0.53 -3.59 -8.32
CA HIS A 476 -1.29 -4.51 -9.17
C HIS A 476 -2.26 -3.78 -10.09
N LEU A 477 -3.12 -2.92 -9.53
CA LEU A 477 -4.16 -2.25 -10.31
C LEU A 477 -3.57 -1.42 -11.46
N PHE A 478 -2.60 -0.55 -11.19
CA PHE A 478 -2.05 0.33 -12.23
C PHE A 478 -1.20 -0.44 -13.24
N ALA A 479 -0.56 -1.55 -12.86
CA ALA A 479 0.16 -2.40 -13.80
C ALA A 479 -0.78 -3.02 -14.85
N LEU A 480 -1.93 -3.52 -14.40
CA LEU A 480 -2.93 -4.12 -15.28
C LEU A 480 -3.67 -3.06 -16.10
N TRP A 481 -3.98 -1.89 -15.52
CA TRP A 481 -4.53 -0.76 -16.28
C TRP A 481 -3.56 -0.24 -17.33
N TYR A 482 -2.26 -0.19 -17.04
CA TYR A 482 -1.25 0.12 -18.05
C TYR A 482 -1.34 -0.86 -19.22
N CYS A 483 -1.46 -2.16 -18.94
CA CYS A 483 -1.59 -3.17 -19.98
C CYS A 483 -2.88 -2.99 -20.80
N ARG A 484 -4.00 -2.74 -20.14
CA ARG A 484 -5.30 -2.45 -20.77
C ARG A 484 -5.25 -1.24 -21.71
N MET A 485 -4.65 -0.15 -21.25
CA MET A 485 -4.48 1.08 -22.03
C MET A 485 -3.50 0.94 -23.20
N SER A 486 -2.70 -0.13 -23.18
CA SER A 486 -1.60 -0.38 -24.12
C SER A 486 -1.82 -1.64 -24.94
N ASP A 487 -3.07 -2.10 -25.06
CA ASP A 487 -3.42 -3.25 -25.85
C ASP A 487 -2.91 -3.10 -27.30
N GLY A 488 -2.38 -4.19 -27.86
CA GLY A 488 -1.74 -4.22 -29.18
C GLY A 488 -0.31 -3.66 -29.26
N VAL A 489 0.23 -3.05 -28.20
CA VAL A 489 1.65 -2.62 -28.17
C VAL A 489 2.57 -3.85 -28.00
N PRO A 490 3.66 -3.97 -28.79
CA PRO A 490 4.58 -5.11 -28.70
C PRO A 490 5.10 -5.35 -27.27
N GLY A 491 5.02 -6.60 -26.80
CA GLY A 491 5.48 -7.03 -25.48
C GLY A 491 4.47 -6.81 -24.34
N VAL A 492 3.41 -6.03 -24.53
CA VAL A 492 2.40 -5.78 -23.48
C VAL A 492 1.59 -7.03 -23.14
N ALA A 493 1.33 -7.91 -24.11
CA ALA A 493 0.66 -9.18 -23.83
C ALA A 493 1.43 -10.06 -22.82
N ASP A 494 2.76 -10.07 -22.91
CA ASP A 494 3.62 -10.80 -21.97
C ASP A 494 3.65 -10.14 -20.58
N LEU A 495 3.59 -8.80 -20.54
CA LEU A 495 3.45 -8.05 -19.29
C LEU A 495 2.10 -8.33 -18.62
N LEU A 496 1.01 -8.36 -19.39
CA LEU A 496 -0.33 -8.67 -18.91
C LEU A 496 -0.35 -10.04 -18.23
N GLU A 497 0.18 -11.08 -18.89
CA GLU A 497 0.19 -12.42 -18.30
C GLU A 497 1.04 -12.49 -17.03
N ARG A 498 2.20 -11.81 -17.01
CA ARG A 498 3.05 -11.70 -15.82
C ARG A 498 2.29 -11.05 -14.66
N TYR A 499 1.64 -9.91 -14.90
CA TYR A 499 0.95 -9.16 -13.85
C TYR A 499 -0.36 -9.84 -13.41
N ARG A 500 -1.06 -10.54 -14.32
CA ARG A 500 -2.21 -11.38 -13.99
C ARG A 500 -1.81 -12.51 -13.04
N GLN A 501 -0.71 -13.21 -13.33
CA GLN A 501 -0.19 -14.25 -12.42
C GLN A 501 0.18 -13.67 -11.05
N ARG A 502 0.93 -12.56 -11.02
CA ARG A 502 1.31 -11.93 -9.75
C ARG A 502 0.10 -11.43 -8.95
N LEU A 503 -0.93 -10.92 -9.61
CA LEU A 503 -2.18 -10.54 -8.94
C LEU A 503 -2.90 -11.77 -8.38
N GLY A 504 -2.95 -12.87 -9.12
CA GLY A 504 -3.51 -14.13 -8.60
C GLY A 504 -2.78 -14.63 -7.36
N ASP A 505 -1.44 -14.63 -7.37
CA ASP A 505 -0.65 -15.00 -6.20
C ASP A 505 -0.94 -14.07 -4.99
N TYR A 506 -1.08 -12.77 -5.25
CA TYR A 506 -1.43 -11.78 -4.22
C TYR A 506 -2.83 -12.01 -3.65
N LEU A 507 -3.85 -12.16 -4.51
CA LEU A 507 -5.26 -12.33 -4.10
C LEU A 507 -5.48 -13.61 -3.30
N SER A 508 -4.71 -14.68 -3.57
CA SER A 508 -4.75 -15.92 -2.78
C SER A 508 -4.44 -15.72 -1.30
N GLN A 509 -3.72 -14.64 -0.95
CA GLN A 509 -3.31 -14.29 0.41
C GLN A 509 -4.03 -13.03 0.92
N ALA A 510 -4.21 -12.02 0.09
CA ALA A 510 -4.79 -10.73 0.46
C ALA A 510 -6.24 -10.85 0.94
N ALA A 511 -7.00 -11.85 0.45
CA ALA A 511 -8.35 -12.12 0.93
C ALA A 511 -8.41 -12.52 2.41
N TRP A 512 -7.31 -13.02 2.99
CA TRP A 512 -7.22 -13.30 4.43
C TRP A 512 -7.10 -12.04 5.29
N LEU A 513 -6.90 -10.86 4.67
CA LEU A 513 -6.73 -9.58 5.37
C LEU A 513 -8.05 -8.83 5.57
N PHE A 514 -9.18 -9.50 5.36
CA PHE A 514 -10.53 -8.96 5.49
C PHE A 514 -11.31 -9.73 6.57
N GLY A 515 -12.00 -9.01 7.44
CA GLY A 515 -12.92 -9.58 8.42
C GLY A 515 -14.19 -10.14 7.76
N ALA A 516 -15.01 -10.87 8.53
CA ALA A 516 -16.29 -11.40 8.03
C ALA A 516 -17.28 -10.28 7.65
N ASP A 517 -17.18 -9.12 8.30
CA ASP A 517 -17.89 -7.88 7.94
C ASP A 517 -17.27 -7.14 6.74
N SER A 518 -16.27 -7.75 6.09
CA SER A 518 -15.51 -7.16 4.98
C SER A 518 -14.68 -5.93 5.35
N ALA A 519 -14.45 -5.68 6.65
CA ALA A 519 -13.52 -4.66 7.11
C ALA A 519 -12.09 -5.03 6.69
N PRO A 520 -11.36 -4.18 5.96
CA PRO A 520 -9.97 -4.42 5.62
C PRO A 520 -9.06 -4.19 6.83
N LEU A 521 -7.92 -4.88 6.86
CA LEU A 521 -6.87 -4.68 7.86
C LEU A 521 -6.48 -3.20 7.98
N PHE A 522 -6.45 -2.69 9.22
CA PHE A 522 -5.96 -1.35 9.52
C PHE A 522 -4.42 -1.36 9.65
N GLN A 523 -3.71 -1.31 8.52
CA GLN A 523 -2.25 -1.29 8.47
C GLN A 523 -1.74 -0.45 7.31
N GLY A 524 -0.66 0.30 7.55
CA GLY A 524 0.02 1.11 6.55
C GLY A 524 -0.55 2.51 6.37
N ARG A 525 -0.01 3.22 5.37
CA ARG A 525 -0.35 4.61 5.07
C ARG A 525 -1.64 4.75 4.26
N SER A 526 -2.14 5.98 4.22
CA SER A 526 -3.23 6.41 3.33
C SER A 526 -4.53 5.64 3.49
N LEU A 527 -4.76 5.09 4.69
CA LEU A 527 -5.98 4.37 5.04
C LEU A 527 -7.25 5.23 4.86
N ILE A 528 -7.15 6.56 4.82
CA ILE A 528 -8.29 7.43 4.48
C ILE A 528 -8.92 7.14 3.09
N TYR A 529 -8.27 6.33 2.25
CA TYR A 529 -8.78 5.87 0.94
C TYR A 529 -9.70 4.63 1.05
N ARG A 530 -9.86 4.05 2.25
CA ARG A 530 -10.94 3.10 2.60
C ARG A 530 -11.14 1.97 1.60
N TYR A 531 -12.19 2.04 0.78
CA TYR A 531 -12.58 1.01 -0.17
C TYR A 531 -11.71 1.01 -1.44
N ALA A 532 -10.68 1.86 -1.55
CA ALA A 532 -9.60 1.64 -2.50
C ALA A 532 -8.93 0.27 -2.31
N THR A 533 -8.96 -0.31 -1.10
CA THR A 533 -8.41 -1.65 -0.79
C THR A 533 -8.94 -2.75 -1.69
N VAL A 534 -10.17 -2.61 -2.22
CA VAL A 534 -10.76 -3.61 -3.13
C VAL A 534 -10.45 -3.38 -4.61
N GLY A 535 -9.57 -2.42 -4.93
CA GLY A 535 -9.08 -2.24 -6.30
C GLY A 535 -8.43 -3.50 -6.88
N ALA A 536 -7.62 -4.23 -6.10
CA ALA A 536 -7.03 -5.50 -6.55
C ALA A 536 -8.07 -6.60 -6.78
N PRO A 537 -9.05 -6.84 -5.86
CA PRO A 537 -10.20 -7.70 -6.14
C PRO A 537 -10.95 -7.35 -7.43
N TRP A 538 -11.19 -6.07 -7.71
CA TRP A 538 -11.78 -5.64 -8.98
C TRP A 538 -10.90 -5.97 -10.18
N ALA A 539 -9.59 -5.68 -10.09
CA ALA A 539 -8.64 -6.06 -11.12
C ALA A 539 -8.64 -7.59 -11.34
N GLY A 540 -8.82 -8.38 -10.29
CA GLY A 540 -8.92 -9.84 -10.38
C GLY A 540 -10.05 -10.27 -11.30
N ALA A 541 -11.23 -9.70 -11.10
CA ALA A 541 -12.41 -9.95 -11.92
C ALA A 541 -12.28 -9.40 -13.36
N ILE A 542 -11.68 -8.21 -13.55
CA ILE A 542 -11.58 -7.56 -14.85
C ILE A 542 -10.57 -8.25 -15.78
N PHE A 543 -9.51 -8.81 -15.20
CA PHE A 543 -8.38 -9.40 -15.93
C PHE A 543 -8.30 -10.92 -15.80
N ASP A 544 -9.33 -11.59 -15.29
CA ASP A 544 -9.40 -13.04 -15.08
C ASP A 544 -8.16 -13.58 -14.30
N ALA A 545 -7.80 -12.90 -13.21
CA ALA A 545 -6.74 -13.34 -12.30
C ALA A 545 -7.37 -14.16 -11.16
N ASP A 546 -7.58 -15.45 -11.41
CA ASP A 546 -8.48 -16.30 -10.61
C ASP A 546 -7.76 -17.26 -9.63
N PRO A 547 -7.42 -16.83 -8.40
CA PRO A 547 -7.26 -17.76 -7.29
C PRO A 547 -8.58 -17.98 -6.53
N LEU A 548 -9.55 -17.07 -6.69
CA LEU A 548 -10.86 -17.07 -6.02
C LEU A 548 -11.97 -17.12 -7.07
N THR A 549 -13.15 -17.59 -6.67
CA THR A 549 -14.31 -17.58 -7.56
C THR A 549 -14.85 -16.15 -7.76
N PRO A 550 -15.53 -15.87 -8.88
CA PRO A 550 -16.23 -14.59 -9.09
C PRO A 550 -17.18 -14.24 -7.94
N GLY A 551 -17.90 -15.23 -7.39
CA GLY A 551 -18.81 -15.04 -6.26
C GLY A 551 -18.12 -14.59 -4.97
N THR A 552 -16.94 -15.13 -4.66
CA THR A 552 -16.14 -14.71 -3.49
C THR A 552 -15.50 -13.33 -3.72
N LEU A 553 -14.98 -13.06 -4.92
CA LEU A 553 -14.45 -11.73 -5.26
C LEU A 553 -15.53 -10.65 -5.17
N ARG A 554 -16.75 -10.94 -5.67
CA ARG A 554 -17.90 -10.03 -5.57
C ARG A 554 -18.29 -9.79 -4.12
N ARG A 555 -18.42 -10.86 -3.32
CA ARG A 555 -18.71 -10.77 -1.88
C ARG A 555 -17.74 -9.85 -1.14
N LEU A 556 -16.44 -10.01 -1.42
CA LEU A 556 -15.37 -9.23 -0.79
C LEU A 556 -15.43 -7.77 -1.23
N ALA A 557 -15.47 -7.53 -2.54
CA ALA A 557 -15.40 -6.18 -3.09
C ALA A 557 -16.64 -5.34 -2.74
N MET A 558 -17.84 -5.89 -2.98
CA MET A 558 -19.11 -5.23 -2.64
C MET A 558 -19.27 -5.06 -1.13
N GLY A 559 -18.87 -6.08 -0.35
CA GLY A 559 -18.92 -6.05 1.10
C GLY A 559 -18.08 -4.92 1.69
N THR A 560 -16.87 -4.68 1.20
CA THR A 560 -16.02 -3.58 1.70
C THR A 560 -16.55 -2.20 1.31
N VAL A 561 -17.09 -2.02 0.09
CA VAL A 561 -17.74 -0.75 -0.28
C VAL A 561 -18.92 -0.47 0.66
N ARG A 562 -19.78 -1.47 0.86
CA ARG A 562 -20.92 -1.39 1.77
C ARG A 562 -20.50 -1.15 3.22
N TYR A 563 -19.45 -1.82 3.70
CA TYR A 563 -18.91 -1.62 5.05
C TYR A 563 -18.66 -0.13 5.34
N PHE A 564 -17.97 0.59 4.45
CA PHE A 564 -17.73 2.01 4.66
C PHE A 564 -18.95 2.89 4.42
N ALA A 565 -19.83 2.53 3.48
CA ALA A 565 -21.09 3.23 3.25
C ALA A 565 -21.99 3.21 4.50
N ASP A 566 -22.05 2.06 5.18
CA ASP A 566 -22.93 1.83 6.33
C ASP A 566 -22.27 2.27 7.67
N SER A 567 -20.94 2.41 7.71
CA SER A 567 -20.18 2.62 8.96
C SER A 567 -19.74 4.06 9.22
N GLY A 568 -20.37 5.07 8.61
CA GLY A 568 -20.14 6.49 8.96
C GLY A 568 -19.00 7.20 8.22
N ALA A 569 -18.46 6.62 7.14
CA ALA A 569 -17.35 7.22 6.38
C ALA A 569 -17.70 8.59 5.76
N PHE A 570 -18.98 8.85 5.52
CA PHE A 570 -19.49 10.06 4.85
C PHE A 570 -19.91 11.12 5.87
N THR A 571 -19.68 12.38 5.52
CA THR A 571 -20.20 13.53 6.25
C THR A 571 -21.68 13.73 5.96
N GLU A 572 -22.28 14.64 6.70
CA GLU A 572 -23.67 15.05 6.55
C GLU A 572 -23.98 15.66 5.16
N ASP A 573 -22.97 16.25 4.51
CA ASP A 573 -23.05 16.78 3.14
C ASP A 573 -22.84 15.68 2.07
N GLY A 574 -22.71 14.41 2.47
CA GLY A 574 -22.45 13.28 1.57
C GLY A 574 -21.01 13.19 1.07
N LEU A 575 -20.06 13.90 1.68
CA LEU A 575 -18.64 13.87 1.30
C LEU A 575 -17.88 12.80 2.08
N LEU A 576 -16.88 12.17 1.48
CA LEU A 576 -15.96 11.33 2.23
C LEU A 576 -15.19 12.15 3.28
N SER A 577 -15.25 11.72 4.54
CA SER A 577 -14.58 12.41 5.63
C SER A 577 -13.06 12.15 5.66
N MET A 578 -12.30 13.05 6.28
CA MET A 578 -10.88 12.83 6.58
C MET A 578 -10.74 11.88 7.79
N GLY A 579 -10.70 10.57 7.55
CA GLY A 579 -10.57 9.53 8.60
C GLY A 579 -10.91 8.12 8.09
N TRP A 580 -11.35 7.22 8.98
CA TRP A 580 -11.67 5.81 8.66
C TRP A 580 -13.18 5.54 8.67
N LEU A 581 -13.80 5.31 9.84
CA LEU A 581 -15.26 5.15 10.00
C LEU A 581 -15.99 6.47 10.21
N GLY A 582 -15.27 7.58 10.11
CA GLY A 582 -15.77 8.92 10.33
C GLY A 582 -14.60 9.89 10.35
N ARG A 583 -14.88 11.15 10.67
CA ARG A 583 -13.85 12.19 10.72
C ARG A 583 -12.88 11.91 11.87
N HIS A 584 -11.59 11.81 11.54
CA HIS A 584 -10.49 11.67 12.48
C HIS A 584 -9.23 12.31 11.90
N GLU A 585 -9.04 13.61 12.18
CA GLU A 585 -8.01 14.45 11.54
C GLU A 585 -6.57 13.98 11.79
N ALA A 586 -6.31 13.26 12.88
CA ALA A 586 -4.96 12.78 13.19
C ALA A 586 -4.45 11.71 12.20
N MET A 587 -5.33 11.11 11.39
CA MET A 587 -4.93 10.24 10.27
C MET A 587 -4.39 11.02 9.06
N ARG A 588 -4.57 12.35 9.03
CA ARG A 588 -4.13 13.18 7.90
C ARG A 588 -2.62 13.12 7.76
N GLN A 589 -2.16 12.78 6.56
CA GLN A 589 -0.75 12.83 6.22
C GLN A 589 -0.40 14.21 5.65
N PRO A 590 0.88 14.63 5.62
CA PRO A 590 1.25 15.98 5.15
C PRO A 590 0.81 16.28 3.70
N TYR A 591 0.63 15.25 2.89
CA TYR A 591 0.14 15.34 1.51
C TYR A 591 -1.37 15.15 1.38
N SER A 592 -2.09 14.87 2.47
CA SER A 592 -3.53 14.66 2.43
C SER A 592 -4.29 15.98 2.51
N GLY A 593 -5.05 16.29 1.47
CA GLY A 593 -6.00 17.39 1.40
C GLY A 593 -7.46 16.90 1.41
N PRO A 594 -8.44 17.81 1.37
CA PRO A 594 -9.87 17.44 1.34
C PRO A 594 -10.28 16.52 0.18
N GLY A 595 -9.59 16.58 -0.96
CA GLY A 595 -9.78 15.66 -2.09
C GLY A 595 -9.24 14.25 -1.85
N SER A 596 -8.43 14.06 -0.80
CA SER A 596 -7.64 12.85 -0.67
C SER A 596 -8.44 11.57 -0.47
N PRO A 597 -9.50 11.57 0.37
CA PRO A 597 -10.36 10.42 0.53
C PRO A 597 -10.94 9.86 -0.77
N TYR A 598 -11.06 10.65 -1.84
CA TYR A 598 -11.64 10.22 -3.11
C TYR A 598 -10.75 9.26 -3.92
N TRP A 599 -9.53 8.94 -3.48
CA TRP A 599 -8.86 7.73 -3.98
C TRP A 599 -9.69 6.46 -3.78
N SER A 600 -10.66 6.49 -2.85
CA SER A 600 -11.67 5.44 -2.70
C SER A 600 -12.37 5.08 -4.01
N SER A 601 -12.44 5.98 -5.01
CA SER A 601 -12.98 5.69 -6.36
C SER A 601 -12.38 4.46 -7.04
N LEU A 602 -11.15 4.05 -6.70
CA LEU A 602 -10.57 2.79 -7.19
C LEU A 602 -11.39 1.56 -6.76
N GLY A 603 -12.09 1.63 -5.63
CA GLY A 603 -13.02 0.61 -5.19
C GLY A 603 -14.35 0.61 -5.95
N LEU A 604 -14.51 1.44 -6.98
CA LEU A 604 -15.64 1.41 -7.93
C LEU A 604 -15.23 0.87 -9.30
N ALA A 605 -13.97 0.42 -9.45
CA ALA A 605 -13.43 -0.06 -10.72
C ALA A 605 -14.22 -1.23 -11.33
N GLY A 606 -14.93 -2.02 -10.52
CA GLY A 606 -15.82 -3.08 -11.00
C GLY A 606 -16.92 -2.61 -11.96
N LEU A 607 -17.27 -1.32 -11.98
CA LEU A 607 -18.28 -0.77 -12.89
C LEU A 607 -17.90 -0.84 -14.39
N VAL A 608 -16.63 -1.11 -14.72
CA VAL A 608 -16.21 -1.40 -16.10
C VAL A 608 -16.70 -2.77 -16.59
N ILE A 609 -17.12 -3.65 -15.68
CA ILE A 609 -17.68 -4.97 -16.01
C ILE A 609 -19.14 -4.77 -16.46
N GLY A 610 -19.47 -5.27 -17.66
CA GLY A 610 -20.80 -5.14 -18.25
C GLY A 610 -21.90 -5.82 -17.42
N ALA A 611 -23.12 -5.30 -17.49
CA ALA A 611 -24.23 -5.77 -16.65
C ALA A 611 -24.58 -7.26 -16.80
N ASP A 612 -24.41 -7.81 -18.00
CA ASP A 612 -24.72 -9.21 -18.32
C ASP A 612 -23.56 -10.19 -18.00
N ASP A 613 -22.46 -9.70 -17.44
CA ASP A 613 -21.29 -10.52 -17.15
C ASP A 613 -21.59 -11.58 -16.06
N PRO A 614 -21.07 -12.82 -16.19
CA PRO A 614 -21.18 -13.83 -15.15
C PRO A 614 -20.77 -13.36 -13.76
N PHE A 615 -19.83 -12.43 -13.65
CA PHE A 615 -19.43 -11.83 -12.38
C PHE A 615 -20.61 -11.25 -11.60
N TRP A 616 -21.57 -10.60 -12.27
CA TRP A 616 -22.74 -10.00 -11.62
C TRP A 616 -23.91 -10.98 -11.42
N THR A 617 -23.93 -12.10 -12.15
CA THR A 617 -25.06 -13.03 -12.14
C THR A 617 -24.79 -14.32 -11.34
N ILE A 618 -23.52 -14.71 -11.15
CA ILE A 618 -23.13 -15.83 -10.27
C ILE A 618 -23.36 -15.42 -8.82
N PRO A 619 -24.10 -16.20 -8.02
CA PRO A 619 -24.35 -15.88 -6.62
C PRO A 619 -23.07 -15.61 -5.81
N GLU A 620 -23.13 -14.63 -4.90
CA GLU A 620 -22.04 -14.41 -3.95
C GLU A 620 -21.72 -15.70 -3.17
N GLN A 621 -20.44 -15.85 -2.84
CA GLN A 621 -19.91 -16.98 -2.08
C GLN A 621 -19.18 -16.47 -0.84
N PRO A 622 -19.11 -17.27 0.24
CA PRO A 622 -18.55 -16.81 1.50
C PRO A 622 -17.07 -16.43 1.37
N LEU A 623 -16.63 -15.50 2.21
CA LEU A 623 -15.23 -15.15 2.41
C LEU A 623 -14.48 -16.30 3.10
N PRO A 624 -13.14 -16.38 2.97
CA PRO A 624 -12.35 -17.42 3.64
C PRO A 624 -12.65 -17.55 5.14
N ILE A 625 -12.72 -16.42 5.86
CA ILE A 625 -13.02 -16.39 7.31
C ILE A 625 -14.45 -16.84 7.64
N GLU A 626 -15.40 -16.71 6.71
CA GLU A 626 -16.78 -17.17 6.90
C GLU A 626 -16.89 -18.70 6.74
N THR A 627 -15.88 -19.35 6.15
CA THR A 627 -15.84 -20.81 5.96
C THR A 627 -15.05 -21.57 7.03
N GLY A 628 -14.17 -20.89 7.77
CA GLY A 628 -13.39 -21.47 8.85
C GLY A 628 -12.29 -20.53 9.35
N ASP A 629 -11.57 -20.98 10.38
CA ASP A 629 -10.44 -20.25 10.94
C ASP A 629 -9.26 -20.18 9.95
N ILE A 630 -8.51 -19.08 10.01
CA ILE A 630 -7.33 -18.79 9.20
C ILE A 630 -6.11 -18.82 10.11
N GLY A 631 -5.06 -19.53 9.71
CA GLY A 631 -3.79 -19.62 10.44
C GLY A 631 -2.60 -19.70 9.50
N GLU A 632 -2.51 -18.74 8.56
CA GLU A 632 -1.62 -18.81 7.40
C GLU A 632 -0.56 -17.70 7.41
N PRO A 633 0.67 -17.98 6.94
CA PRO A 633 1.71 -16.99 6.82
C PRO A 633 1.65 -16.24 5.48
N ILE A 634 2.00 -14.95 5.51
CA ILE A 634 2.39 -14.18 4.34
C ILE A 634 3.90 -13.97 4.45
N VAL A 635 4.65 -14.97 3.97
CA VAL A 635 6.12 -15.05 4.11
C VAL A 635 6.84 -13.79 3.57
N PRO A 636 6.48 -13.22 2.41
CA PRO A 636 7.19 -12.06 1.86
C PRO A 636 7.07 -10.81 2.73
N ALA A 637 5.96 -10.69 3.48
CA ALA A 637 5.73 -9.61 4.44
C ALA A 637 6.22 -9.95 5.87
N GLY A 638 6.61 -11.21 6.10
CA GLY A 638 6.88 -11.72 7.45
C GLY A 638 5.69 -11.57 8.39
N TRP A 639 4.48 -11.79 7.85
CA TRP A 639 3.22 -11.70 8.59
C TRP A 639 2.67 -13.07 8.88
N LEU A 640 2.03 -13.20 10.05
CA LEU A 640 1.20 -14.34 10.40
C LEU A 640 -0.25 -13.88 10.55
N VAL A 641 -1.14 -14.44 9.73
CA VAL A 641 -2.56 -14.11 9.72
C VAL A 641 -3.32 -15.11 10.59
N SER A 642 -4.08 -14.60 11.56
CA SER A 642 -4.93 -15.37 12.46
C SER A 642 -6.36 -14.84 12.39
N GLY A 643 -7.24 -15.56 11.69
CA GLY A 643 -8.66 -15.24 11.55
C GLY A 643 -9.50 -16.26 12.29
N THR A 644 -10.55 -15.81 12.96
CA THR A 644 -11.47 -16.67 13.71
C THR A 644 -12.88 -16.55 13.17
N GLN A 645 -13.47 -17.66 12.72
CA GLN A 645 -14.82 -17.66 12.14
C GLN A 645 -15.86 -17.21 13.16
N GLN A 646 -15.68 -17.58 14.43
CA GLN A 646 -16.64 -17.30 15.50
C GLN A 646 -16.90 -15.80 15.72
N ASP A 647 -15.86 -14.97 15.68
CA ASP A 647 -15.98 -13.51 15.88
C ASP A 647 -15.83 -12.71 14.56
N GLY A 648 -15.35 -13.35 13.51
CA GLY A 648 -15.12 -12.74 12.20
C GLY A 648 -13.96 -11.74 12.15
N ILE A 649 -13.09 -11.74 13.17
CA ILE A 649 -11.94 -10.82 13.24
C ILE A 649 -10.72 -11.47 12.59
N VAL A 650 -9.97 -10.68 11.82
CA VAL A 650 -8.62 -11.02 11.38
C VAL A 650 -7.59 -10.23 12.19
N ARG A 651 -6.56 -10.95 12.66
CA ARG A 651 -5.38 -10.41 13.34
C ARG A 651 -4.16 -10.71 12.48
N VAL A 652 -3.25 -9.75 12.38
CA VAL A 652 -2.00 -9.91 11.62
C VAL A 652 -0.84 -9.60 12.55
N ILE A 653 -0.03 -10.61 12.83
CA ILE A 653 1.16 -10.50 13.67
C ILE A 653 2.35 -10.21 12.76
N ASN A 654 3.01 -9.08 13.00
CA ASN A 654 4.03 -8.51 12.15
C ASN A 654 5.45 -8.78 12.67
N HIS A 655 6.22 -9.56 11.92
CA HIS A 655 7.64 -9.81 12.15
C HIS A 655 8.53 -9.44 10.96
N GLY A 656 7.98 -8.87 9.88
CA GLY A 656 8.76 -8.57 8.66
C GLY A 656 8.65 -7.14 8.13
N VAL A 657 7.55 -6.43 8.38
CA VAL A 657 7.33 -5.09 7.80
C VAL A 657 7.77 -4.01 8.77
N ASP A 658 8.77 -3.24 8.36
CA ASP A 658 9.28 -2.08 9.05
C ASP A 658 9.42 -0.92 8.06
N HIS A 659 8.87 0.24 8.40
CA HIS A 659 8.92 1.45 7.57
C HIS A 659 9.94 2.48 8.09
N SER A 660 10.68 2.14 9.16
CA SER A 660 11.78 2.96 9.61
C SER A 660 12.90 2.94 8.57
N ALA A 661 13.32 4.12 8.11
CA ALA A 661 14.57 4.21 7.36
C ALA A 661 15.71 3.75 8.28
N ALA A 662 16.81 3.22 7.73
CA ALA A 662 18.03 2.92 8.50
C ALA A 662 18.58 4.12 9.31
N HIS A 663 18.01 5.32 9.10
CA HIS A 663 18.35 6.56 9.77
C HIS A 663 17.26 7.17 10.66
N ASP A 664 16.04 6.64 10.65
CA ASP A 664 14.95 7.16 11.49
C ASP A 664 15.02 6.54 12.89
N ASP A 665 14.82 7.37 13.92
CA ASP A 665 14.76 6.90 15.29
C ASP A 665 13.33 6.70 15.80
N GLN A 666 12.32 7.13 15.05
CA GLN A 666 10.91 7.04 15.44
C GLN A 666 10.27 5.73 14.97
N GLU A 667 9.47 5.14 15.84
CA GLU A 667 8.56 4.07 15.44
C GLU A 667 7.39 4.64 14.67
N ASP A 668 7.11 4.06 13.51
CA ASP A 668 5.87 4.30 12.78
C ASP A 668 4.83 3.25 13.22
N PRO A 669 3.81 3.60 14.01
CA PRO A 669 2.83 2.63 14.49
C PRO A 669 2.02 1.97 13.37
N LEU A 670 1.99 2.53 12.16
CA LEU A 670 1.31 1.93 11.01
C LEU A 670 2.10 0.78 10.38
N TYR A 671 3.37 0.59 10.75
CA TYR A 671 4.21 -0.50 10.24
C TYR A 671 4.98 -1.26 11.34
N GLY A 672 5.44 -0.60 12.39
CA GLY A 672 6.36 -1.19 13.38
C GLY A 672 5.71 -1.92 14.57
N ARG A 673 4.37 -1.91 14.70
CA ARG A 673 3.69 -2.65 15.79
C ARG A 673 3.85 -4.15 15.62
N LEU A 674 3.76 -4.90 16.73
CA LEU A 674 3.85 -6.35 16.69
C LEU A 674 2.59 -7.00 16.12
N ALA A 675 1.42 -6.38 16.25
CA ALA A 675 0.19 -6.90 15.64
C ALA A 675 -0.82 -5.80 15.27
N TYR A 676 -1.61 -6.10 14.25
CA TYR A 676 -2.69 -5.31 13.66
C TYR A 676 -3.98 -6.14 13.61
N SER A 677 -5.13 -5.49 13.41
CA SER A 677 -6.40 -6.20 13.19
C SER A 677 -7.35 -5.41 12.30
N THR A 678 -8.45 -6.04 11.90
CA THR A 678 -9.53 -5.41 11.12
C THR A 678 -10.42 -4.49 11.96
N VAL A 679 -10.27 -4.50 13.30
CA VAL A 679 -11.20 -3.85 14.24
C VAL A 679 -10.54 -2.92 15.26
N THR A 680 -9.22 -2.72 15.19
CA THR A 680 -8.49 -1.81 16.09
C THR A 680 -7.49 -0.95 15.31
N ALA A 681 -7.14 0.22 15.87
CA ALA A 681 -6.10 1.11 15.35
C ALA A 681 -5.09 1.44 16.46
N PRO A 682 -3.87 1.91 16.11
CA PRO A 682 -2.89 2.29 17.12
C PRO A 682 -3.42 3.35 18.08
N ALA A 683 -3.09 3.21 19.35
CA ALA A 683 -3.26 4.31 20.29
C ALA A 683 -2.22 5.40 19.98
N PRO A 684 -2.59 6.68 20.07
CA PRO A 684 -1.62 7.75 20.13
C PRO A 684 -0.62 7.50 21.28
N ARG A 685 0.61 8.01 21.17
CA ARG A 685 1.66 7.83 22.17
C ARG A 685 1.90 9.09 23.02
N PRO A 686 1.19 9.28 24.15
CA PRO A 686 1.66 10.18 25.19
C PRO A 686 2.97 9.67 25.80
N THR A 687 3.89 10.57 26.11
CA THR A 687 5.12 10.24 26.86
C THR A 687 4.79 9.55 28.18
N GLY A 688 5.42 8.40 28.45
CA GLY A 688 5.31 7.69 29.73
C GLY A 688 4.14 6.70 29.86
N THR A 689 3.35 6.49 28.81
CA THR A 689 2.25 5.50 28.81
C THR A 689 2.56 4.31 27.88
N PRO A 690 2.17 3.07 28.24
CA PRO A 690 2.25 1.92 27.35
C PRO A 690 1.53 2.16 26.03
N ALA A 691 2.23 2.01 24.90
CA ALA A 691 1.58 1.89 23.60
C ALA A 691 1.08 0.45 23.38
N ASP A 692 0.11 0.27 22.49
CA ASP A 692 -0.46 -1.03 22.19
C ASP A 692 0.45 -1.88 21.30
N ASN A 693 0.32 -3.21 21.44
CA ASN A 693 1.07 -4.22 20.72
C ASN A 693 2.60 -4.02 20.75
N GLN A 694 3.12 -3.80 21.96
CA GLN A 694 4.55 -3.60 22.22
C GLN A 694 5.14 -4.77 22.98
N VAL A 695 6.44 -4.98 22.74
CA VAL A 695 7.36 -5.73 23.59
C VAL A 695 8.56 -4.80 23.78
N MET A 696 8.72 -4.22 24.96
CA MET A 696 9.74 -3.20 25.21
C MET A 696 10.42 -3.39 26.56
N LEU A 697 11.69 -3.01 26.63
CA LEU A 697 12.39 -2.82 27.89
C LEU A 697 12.28 -1.36 28.32
N ILE A 698 12.14 -1.17 29.63
CA ILE A 698 12.10 0.13 30.30
C ILE A 698 13.29 0.17 31.27
N GLY A 699 14.22 1.09 31.03
CA GLY A 699 15.38 1.27 31.89
C GLY A 699 15.04 1.98 33.22
N PRO A 700 16.02 2.04 34.15
CA PRO A 700 15.81 2.60 35.49
C PRO A 700 15.44 4.09 35.49
N ASN A 701 15.76 4.84 34.43
CA ASN A 701 15.40 6.25 34.29
C ASN A 701 14.15 6.48 33.42
N GLY A 702 13.42 5.41 33.07
CA GLY A 702 12.18 5.46 32.29
C GLY A 702 12.36 5.46 30.77
N GLU A 703 13.58 5.33 30.27
CA GLU A 703 13.88 5.19 28.85
C GLU A 703 13.38 3.86 28.28
N THR A 704 12.80 3.88 27.09
CA THR A 704 12.18 2.69 26.48
C THR A 704 12.92 2.23 25.23
N THR A 705 13.09 0.92 25.06
CA THR A 705 13.51 0.36 23.76
C THR A 705 12.44 0.61 22.71
N ARG A 706 12.88 0.76 21.46
CA ARG A 706 11.99 0.94 20.33
C ARG A 706 12.09 -0.23 19.34
N ARG A 707 10.95 -0.66 18.78
CA ARG A 707 10.85 -1.70 17.76
C ARG A 707 10.98 -1.10 16.35
N VAL A 708 12.22 -0.86 15.94
CA VAL A 708 12.59 -0.42 14.58
C VAL A 708 13.92 -1.05 14.18
N GLY A 709 14.18 -1.09 12.87
CA GLY A 709 15.31 -1.79 12.28
C GLY A 709 15.34 -3.27 12.64
N PHE A 710 14.19 -3.90 12.88
CA PHE A 710 14.16 -5.29 13.36
C PHE A 710 14.45 -6.29 12.23
N SER A 711 15.03 -7.44 12.57
CA SER A 711 15.31 -8.50 11.61
C SER A 711 14.27 -9.61 11.72
N ASN A 712 13.61 -9.96 10.62
CA ASN A 712 12.82 -11.19 10.52
C ASN A 712 13.76 -12.40 10.67
N LEU A 713 13.46 -13.28 11.62
CA LEU A 713 14.22 -14.51 11.87
C LEU A 713 13.55 -15.72 11.21
N MET A 714 12.22 -15.77 11.27
CA MET A 714 11.41 -16.78 10.59
C MET A 714 9.98 -16.30 10.42
N THR A 715 9.31 -16.84 9.42
CA THR A 715 7.85 -16.76 9.25
C THR A 715 7.38 -18.08 8.65
N SER A 716 6.53 -18.79 9.36
CA SER A 716 5.97 -20.07 8.95
C SER A 716 4.53 -20.19 9.46
N ARG A 717 3.88 -21.31 9.15
CA ARG A 717 2.51 -21.54 9.61
C ARG A 717 2.45 -21.45 11.14
N ARG A 718 1.59 -20.58 11.65
CA ARG A 718 1.37 -20.29 13.08
C ARG A 718 2.56 -19.72 13.85
N ILE A 719 3.77 -19.59 13.28
CA ILE A 719 4.96 -19.14 14.01
C ILE A 719 5.68 -18.06 13.22
N ALA A 720 6.01 -16.95 13.89
CA ALA A 720 6.86 -15.91 13.33
C ALA A 720 7.79 -15.35 14.41
N ALA A 721 8.99 -14.93 14.02
CA ALA A 721 9.96 -14.39 14.97
C ALA A 721 10.77 -13.24 14.39
N SER A 722 11.11 -12.27 15.24
CA SER A 722 11.99 -11.17 14.89
C SER A 722 12.84 -10.73 16.08
N ALA A 723 13.99 -10.12 15.81
CA ALA A 723 14.88 -9.56 16.83
C ALA A 723 15.13 -8.06 16.61
N TRP A 724 15.20 -7.31 17.72
CA TRP A 724 15.57 -5.89 17.74
C TRP A 724 16.21 -5.51 19.08
N GLY A 725 17.37 -4.83 19.01
CA GLY A 725 18.17 -4.58 20.20
C GLY A 725 18.43 -5.87 20.99
N PRO A 726 18.23 -5.89 22.31
CA PRO A 726 18.41 -7.09 23.14
C PRO A 726 17.20 -8.06 23.10
N ILE A 727 16.13 -7.73 22.39
CA ILE A 727 14.88 -8.49 22.41
C ILE A 727 14.83 -9.45 21.21
N THR A 728 14.63 -10.73 21.49
CA THR A 728 14.08 -11.69 20.51
C THR A 728 12.65 -12.01 20.91
N CYS A 729 11.71 -11.86 19.98
CA CYS A 729 10.31 -12.19 20.18
C CYS A 729 9.87 -13.21 19.13
N THR A 730 9.35 -14.35 19.59
CA THR A 730 8.70 -15.37 18.78
C THR A 730 7.21 -15.40 19.13
N SER A 731 6.36 -15.26 18.13
CA SER A 731 4.91 -15.30 18.27
C SER A 731 4.38 -16.61 17.72
N VAL A 732 3.50 -17.26 18.49
CA VAL A 732 2.76 -18.46 18.08
C VAL A 732 1.27 -18.16 18.12
N ALA A 733 0.59 -18.24 16.99
CA ALA A 733 -0.85 -17.95 16.90
C ALA A 733 -1.69 -19.22 16.84
N HIS A 734 -2.81 -19.21 17.54
CA HIS A 734 -3.85 -20.24 17.47
C HIS A 734 -5.20 -19.62 17.81
N GLY A 735 -6.10 -19.59 16.81
CA GLY A 735 -7.39 -18.92 16.92
C GLY A 735 -7.21 -17.42 17.26
N ALA A 736 -7.88 -16.97 18.32
CA ALA A 736 -7.82 -15.57 18.76
C ALA A 736 -6.62 -15.25 19.67
N VAL A 737 -5.77 -16.25 19.99
CA VAL A 737 -4.67 -16.11 20.96
C VAL A 737 -3.32 -16.12 20.25
N GLU A 738 -2.49 -15.14 20.60
CA GLU A 738 -1.07 -15.04 20.28
C GLU A 738 -0.25 -15.29 21.55
N VAL A 739 0.65 -16.28 21.53
CA VAL A 739 1.66 -16.45 22.59
C VAL A 739 2.95 -15.79 22.13
N ARG A 740 3.39 -14.75 22.86
CA ARG A 740 4.66 -14.05 22.66
C ARG A 740 5.70 -14.64 23.60
N ILE A 741 6.68 -15.32 23.04
CA ILE A 741 7.86 -15.83 23.74
C ILE A 741 8.98 -14.81 23.60
N ILE A 742 9.44 -14.26 24.72
CA ILE A 742 10.49 -13.25 24.76
C ILE A 742 11.75 -13.85 25.37
N ARG A 743 12.88 -13.68 24.68
CA ARG A 743 14.23 -13.98 25.18
C ARG A 743 15.08 -12.72 25.09
N LEU A 744 15.79 -12.41 26.18
CA LEU A 744 16.66 -11.24 26.27
C LEU A 744 18.13 -11.62 26.13
N GLN A 745 18.87 -10.82 25.36
CA GLN A 745 20.32 -10.92 25.21
C GLN A 745 21.00 -9.73 25.91
N ALA A 746 22.07 -10.00 26.65
CA ALA A 746 22.92 -9.00 27.28
C ALA A 746 24.39 -9.46 27.22
N GLU A 747 25.33 -8.52 27.15
CA GLU A 747 26.77 -8.85 27.14
C GLU A 747 27.26 -9.20 28.55
N ARG A 748 26.72 -8.51 29.55
CA ARG A 748 27.00 -8.75 30.97
C ARG A 748 25.69 -8.96 31.73
N ALA A 749 25.73 -9.72 32.82
CA ALA A 749 24.54 -10.00 33.60
C ALA A 749 23.93 -8.74 34.23
N ASP A 750 24.77 -7.76 34.62
CA ASP A 750 24.40 -6.49 35.24
C ASP A 750 23.82 -5.46 34.25
N ASP A 751 23.93 -5.71 32.94
CA ASP A 751 23.38 -4.82 31.91
C ASP A 751 21.84 -4.68 32.02
N LEU A 752 21.16 -5.67 32.61
CA LEU A 752 19.70 -5.68 32.80
C LEU A 752 19.27 -5.26 34.22
N ASP A 753 20.20 -4.82 35.07
CA ASP A 753 19.87 -4.38 36.42
C ASP A 753 18.96 -3.15 36.40
N GLY A 754 17.83 -3.22 37.10
CA GLY A 754 16.82 -2.15 37.13
C GLY A 754 16.02 -2.00 35.83
N VAL A 755 16.20 -2.91 34.87
CA VAL A 755 15.43 -2.95 33.62
C VAL A 755 14.15 -3.76 33.83
N ARG A 756 13.05 -3.28 33.26
CA ARG A 756 11.74 -3.95 33.29
C ARG A 756 11.30 -4.31 31.88
N LEU A 757 10.60 -5.43 31.71
CA LEU A 757 9.98 -5.81 30.44
C LEU A 757 8.48 -5.50 30.49
N LEU A 758 7.97 -4.84 29.45
CA LEU A 758 6.55 -4.55 29.26
C LEU A 758 6.08 -5.20 27.95
N VAL A 759 4.98 -5.95 28.04
CA VAL A 759 4.28 -6.54 26.89
C VAL A 759 2.82 -6.07 26.90
N SER A 760 2.34 -5.44 25.83
CA SER A 760 0.98 -4.88 25.77
C SER A 760 0.10 -5.53 24.69
N GLY A 761 -1.21 -5.56 24.95
CA GLY A 761 -2.24 -6.05 24.03
C GLY A 761 -2.72 -4.97 23.06
N TYR A 762 -3.94 -5.13 22.55
CA TYR A 762 -4.56 -4.19 21.60
C TYR A 762 -5.18 -3.00 22.33
N ALA A 763 -5.21 -1.84 21.66
CA ALA A 763 -5.98 -0.69 22.10
C ALA A 763 -7.47 -0.90 21.76
N VAL A 764 -8.31 -1.01 22.79
CA VAL A 764 -9.76 -1.20 22.64
C VAL A 764 -10.49 0.06 23.12
N PRO A 765 -11.34 0.69 22.28
CA PRO A 765 -12.09 1.87 22.69
C PRO A 765 -13.15 1.51 23.74
N ARG A 766 -13.21 2.26 24.85
CA ARG A 766 -14.32 2.17 25.81
C ARG A 766 -15.55 2.95 25.35
N GLN A 767 -15.36 3.84 24.39
CA GLN A 767 -16.39 4.62 23.71
C GLN A 767 -16.20 4.49 22.20
N PRO A 768 -16.66 3.37 21.61
CA PRO A 768 -16.55 3.12 20.18
C PRO A 768 -17.34 4.14 19.33
N VAL A 769 -16.82 4.50 18.16
CA VAL A 769 -17.56 5.32 17.18
C VAL A 769 -18.65 4.49 16.48
N PRO A 770 -19.69 5.12 15.89
CA PRO A 770 -20.64 4.41 15.03
C PRO A 770 -19.93 3.57 13.95
N GLY A 771 -20.45 2.38 13.66
CA GLY A 771 -19.85 1.44 12.69
C GLY A 771 -18.71 0.57 13.23
N SER A 772 -18.08 0.93 14.36
CA SER A 772 -17.07 0.08 14.99
C SER A 772 -17.69 -1.04 15.84
N ARG A 773 -16.91 -2.08 16.14
CA ARG A 773 -17.33 -3.19 17.01
C ARG A 773 -17.53 -2.71 18.46
N GLN A 774 -18.63 -3.13 19.07
CA GLN A 774 -19.09 -2.58 20.36
C GLN A 774 -18.67 -3.42 21.58
N GLN A 775 -18.34 -4.70 21.38
CA GLN A 775 -18.04 -5.65 22.47
C GLN A 775 -16.61 -6.18 22.39
N LEU A 776 -15.70 -5.41 21.80
CA LEU A 776 -14.30 -5.79 21.70
C LEU A 776 -13.67 -5.98 23.08
N ARG A 777 -12.83 -7.02 23.16
CA ARG A 777 -12.04 -7.35 24.34
C ARG A 777 -10.62 -7.66 23.91
N SER A 778 -9.64 -7.10 24.63
CA SER A 778 -8.24 -7.51 24.50
C SER A 778 -7.71 -7.91 25.86
N ASP A 779 -7.30 -9.17 26.01
CA ASP A 779 -6.69 -9.66 27.24
C ASP A 779 -5.19 -9.86 27.08
N VAL A 780 -4.48 -9.71 28.19
CA VAL A 780 -3.06 -10.03 28.32
C VAL A 780 -2.88 -10.92 29.54
N GLN A 781 -2.31 -12.10 29.33
CA GLN A 781 -2.12 -13.13 30.34
C GLN A 781 -0.64 -13.48 30.45
N ILE A 782 -0.11 -13.47 31.67
CA ILE A 782 1.24 -13.96 31.94
C ILE A 782 1.18 -15.49 31.95
N LEU A 783 1.98 -16.12 31.09
CA LEU A 783 2.02 -17.58 30.91
C LEU A 783 3.33 -18.18 31.47
N LEU A 784 4.41 -17.41 31.47
CA LEU A 784 5.70 -17.79 32.04
C LEU A 784 6.48 -16.56 32.51
N GLY A 785 7.07 -16.65 33.70
CA GLY A 785 7.85 -15.59 34.35
C GLY A 785 7.10 -14.93 35.51
N ASP A 786 7.84 -14.25 36.40
CA ASP A 786 7.28 -13.52 37.54
C ASP A 786 6.96 -12.08 37.14
N GLY A 787 5.75 -11.87 36.62
CA GLY A 787 5.27 -10.56 36.20
C GLY A 787 3.95 -10.20 36.87
N LYS A 788 3.48 -8.97 36.62
CA LYS A 788 2.22 -8.44 37.13
C LYS A 788 1.36 -7.91 35.99
N PRO A 789 0.03 -8.13 36.03
CA PRO A 789 -0.87 -7.52 35.07
C PRO A 789 -0.91 -6.00 35.27
N GLY A 790 -1.05 -5.28 34.16
CA GLY A 790 -1.23 -3.83 34.11
C GLY A 790 -2.34 -3.44 33.13
N SER A 791 -2.80 -2.20 33.27
CA SER A 791 -3.78 -1.61 32.35
C SER A 791 -3.60 -0.09 32.34
N ALA A 792 -3.68 0.51 31.17
CA ALA A 792 -3.68 1.96 31.00
C ALA A 792 -4.86 2.38 30.13
N GLU A 793 -5.52 3.46 30.51
CA GLU A 793 -6.52 4.14 29.68
C GLU A 793 -5.88 5.38 29.06
N HIS A 794 -6.10 5.58 27.76
CA HIS A 794 -5.63 6.74 27.01
C HIS A 794 -6.81 7.64 26.65
N ASP A 795 -6.71 8.91 27.00
CA ASP A 795 -7.75 9.91 26.71
C ASP A 795 -7.78 10.33 25.23
N GLN A 796 -6.71 10.06 24.47
CA GLN A 796 -6.67 10.40 23.05
C GLN A 796 -7.36 9.33 22.21
N ASP A 797 -8.19 9.80 21.28
CA ASP A 797 -8.98 8.95 20.40
C ASP A 797 -8.12 8.30 19.32
N ASN A 798 -8.60 7.18 18.79
CA ASN A 798 -8.17 6.61 17.52
C ASN A 798 -9.36 6.55 16.53
N PRO A 799 -9.17 6.10 15.29
CA PRO A 799 -10.24 6.02 14.30
C PRO A 799 -11.41 5.08 14.63
N PHE A 800 -11.33 4.27 15.69
CA PHE A 800 -12.37 3.36 16.15
C PHE A 800 -13.07 3.84 17.43
N GLY A 801 -12.57 4.86 18.13
CA GLY A 801 -13.21 5.38 19.34
C GLY A 801 -12.27 6.11 20.29
N SER A 802 -12.83 6.50 21.42
CA SER A 802 -12.13 7.21 22.50
C SER A 802 -11.95 6.34 23.74
N ARG A 803 -11.19 6.86 24.70
CA ARG A 803 -10.88 6.21 25.99
C ARG A 803 -10.30 4.81 25.77
N LEU A 804 -9.12 4.76 25.16
CA LEU A 804 -8.53 3.51 24.69
C LEU A 804 -7.94 2.73 25.87
N LEU A 805 -8.48 1.56 26.15
CA LEU A 805 -7.94 0.64 27.16
C LEU A 805 -6.86 -0.24 26.53
N ILE A 806 -5.69 -0.28 27.16
CA ILE A 806 -4.58 -1.16 26.80
C ILE A 806 -4.18 -1.97 28.01
N ASN A 807 -4.39 -3.29 27.93
CA ASN A 807 -3.91 -4.23 28.94
C ASN A 807 -2.45 -4.60 28.68
N SER A 808 -1.71 -4.92 29.74
CA SER A 808 -0.30 -5.27 29.67
C SER A 808 0.13 -6.28 30.72
N ALA A 809 1.31 -6.85 30.51
CA ALA A 809 2.08 -7.62 31.48
C ALA A 809 3.42 -6.91 31.69
N GLU A 810 3.77 -6.67 32.95
CA GLU A 810 5.05 -6.07 33.34
C GLU A 810 5.87 -7.03 34.18
N PHE A 811 7.13 -7.24 33.80
CA PHE A 811 8.10 -8.05 34.53
C PHE A 811 9.10 -7.09 35.18
N PRO A 812 9.05 -6.91 36.52
CA PRO A 812 9.85 -5.90 37.22
C PRO A 812 11.33 -6.28 37.33
N VAL A 813 11.65 -7.57 37.16
CA VAL A 813 13.02 -8.09 37.18
C VAL A 813 13.17 -8.97 35.96
N VAL A 814 14.22 -8.73 35.17
CA VAL A 814 14.53 -9.53 34.00
C VAL A 814 15.99 -9.97 33.98
N ALA A 815 16.23 -11.20 33.56
CA ALA A 815 17.56 -11.77 33.34
C ALA A 815 17.77 -12.16 31.87
N ALA A 816 19.04 -12.09 31.44
CA ALA A 816 19.48 -12.56 30.14
C ALA A 816 19.36 -14.09 30.06
N GLY A 817 18.95 -14.62 28.91
CA GLY A 817 18.74 -16.07 28.70
C GLY A 817 17.49 -16.65 29.38
N GLN A 818 16.84 -15.92 30.29
CA GLN A 818 15.53 -16.30 30.81
C GLN A 818 14.46 -16.16 29.72
N THR A 819 13.51 -17.10 29.70
CA THR A 819 12.36 -17.06 28.79
C THR A 819 11.14 -16.50 29.53
N TYR A 820 10.47 -15.55 28.89
CA TYR A 820 9.17 -15.02 29.33
C TYR A 820 8.12 -15.39 28.28
N ALA A 821 6.89 -15.65 28.72
CA ALA A 821 5.78 -15.90 27.80
C ALA A 821 4.54 -15.14 28.23
N VAL A 822 3.95 -14.43 27.27
CA VAL A 822 2.72 -13.64 27.47
C VAL A 822 1.73 -14.03 26.38
N GLY A 823 0.53 -14.41 26.79
CA GLY A 823 -0.62 -14.58 25.90
C GLY A 823 -1.29 -13.24 25.68
N VAL A 824 -1.60 -12.92 24.42
CA VAL A 824 -2.38 -11.76 24.01
C VAL A 824 -3.55 -12.24 23.18
N SER A 825 -4.75 -11.71 23.48
CA SER A 825 -5.93 -11.98 22.67
C SER A 825 -6.63 -10.69 22.26
N LEU A 826 -7.42 -10.81 21.21
CA LEU A 826 -8.45 -9.86 20.79
C LEU A 826 -9.66 -10.70 20.43
N THR A 827 -10.86 -10.39 20.92
CA THR A 827 -12.11 -11.09 20.58
C THR A 827 -13.27 -10.09 20.54
N ASP A 828 -14.39 -10.50 19.95
CA ASP A 828 -15.67 -9.78 20.06
C ASP A 828 -16.62 -10.61 20.95
N GLY A 829 -17.04 -10.05 22.09
CA GLY A 829 -17.94 -10.71 23.04
C GLY A 829 -17.41 -10.82 24.47
N ALA A 830 -18.22 -11.44 25.35
CA ALA A 830 -17.96 -11.48 26.79
C ALA A 830 -16.96 -12.56 27.22
N ASP A 831 -16.85 -13.65 26.46
CA ASP A 831 -16.07 -14.82 26.85
C ASP A 831 -14.56 -14.59 26.72
N ARG A 832 -13.83 -15.02 27.74
CA ARG A 832 -12.36 -15.06 27.70
C ARG A 832 -11.92 -16.26 26.89
N PRO A 833 -10.85 -16.13 26.09
CA PRO A 833 -10.27 -17.30 25.46
C PRO A 833 -9.71 -18.24 26.53
N ALA A 834 -9.76 -19.54 26.25
CA ALA A 834 -9.00 -20.50 27.02
C ALA A 834 -7.50 -20.30 26.74
N TRP A 835 -6.70 -20.10 27.79
CA TRP A 835 -5.27 -19.85 27.66
C TRP A 835 -4.49 -21.17 27.55
N PRO A 836 -3.45 -21.23 26.71
CA PRO A 836 -2.54 -22.36 26.70
C PRO A 836 -1.70 -22.39 27.98
N THR A 837 -1.11 -23.54 28.27
CA THR A 837 -0.06 -23.67 29.28
C THR A 837 1.30 -23.61 28.60
N VAL A 838 2.26 -22.90 29.21
CA VAL A 838 3.61 -22.73 28.66
C VAL A 838 4.65 -23.18 29.66
N VAL A 839 5.57 -24.03 29.21
CA VAL A 839 6.68 -24.53 30.03
C VAL A 839 7.98 -24.30 29.29
N ALA A 840 8.95 -23.65 29.94
CA ALA A 840 10.32 -23.58 29.45
C ALA A 840 11.06 -24.86 29.85
N GLU A 841 11.56 -25.58 28.85
CA GLU A 841 12.44 -26.73 28.98
C GLU A 841 13.88 -26.31 28.64
N ALA A 842 14.86 -27.19 28.88
CA ALA A 842 16.28 -26.85 28.75
C ALA A 842 16.69 -26.36 27.35
N SER A 843 16.03 -26.82 26.29
CA SER A 843 16.34 -26.46 24.89
C SER A 843 15.12 -26.06 24.06
N ALA A 844 13.94 -25.93 24.68
CA ALA A 844 12.71 -25.63 23.97
C ALA A 844 11.68 -24.95 24.90
N THR A 845 10.69 -24.32 24.31
CA THR A 845 9.50 -23.83 25.01
C THR A 845 8.30 -24.59 24.49
N ARG A 846 7.64 -25.34 25.38
CA ARG A 846 6.45 -26.14 25.06
C ARG A 846 5.20 -25.33 25.35
N ILE A 847 4.32 -25.22 24.36
CA ILE A 847 3.00 -24.61 24.48
C ILE A 847 1.96 -25.72 24.31
N ALA A 848 1.14 -25.99 25.32
CA ALA A 848 0.03 -26.92 25.23
C ALA A 848 -1.30 -26.15 25.22
N TRP A 849 -2.01 -26.25 24.10
CA TRP A 849 -3.25 -25.54 23.83
C TRP A 849 -4.47 -26.28 24.41
N PRO A 850 -5.58 -25.57 24.70
CA PRO A 850 -6.78 -26.18 25.26
C PRO A 850 -7.44 -27.25 24.39
N ASP A 851 -7.24 -27.20 23.07
CA ASP A 851 -7.73 -28.17 22.09
C ASP A 851 -6.86 -29.45 22.02
N GLY A 852 -5.79 -29.53 22.82
CA GLY A 852 -4.82 -30.63 22.81
C GLY A 852 -3.67 -30.44 21.83
N THR A 853 -3.67 -29.39 21.00
CA THR A 853 -2.54 -29.06 20.13
C THR A 853 -1.31 -28.73 20.99
N VAL A 854 -0.12 -29.08 20.51
CA VAL A 854 1.15 -28.78 21.18
C VAL A 854 2.13 -28.19 20.18
N ASP A 855 2.68 -27.02 20.50
CA ASP A 855 3.78 -26.40 19.78
C ASP A 855 5.08 -26.48 20.60
N LEU A 856 6.20 -26.78 19.94
CA LEU A 856 7.54 -26.82 20.53
C LEU A 856 8.43 -25.79 19.82
N ILE A 857 8.88 -24.78 20.58
CA ILE A 857 9.67 -23.67 20.07
C ILE A 857 11.12 -23.81 20.57
N THR A 858 12.03 -24.19 19.68
CA THR A 858 13.46 -24.37 19.99
C THR A 858 14.22 -23.06 19.88
#